data_AF-A0ABD3MAS2-F1
#
_entry.id   AF-A0ABD3MAS2-F1
#
_cell.length_a   1.000
_cell.length_b   1.000
_cell.length_c   1.000
_cell.angle_alpha   90.00
_cell.angle_beta   90.00
_cell.angle_gamma   90.00
#
_symmetry.space_group_name_H-M   'P 1'
#
loop_
_entity.id
_entity.type
_entity.pdbx_description
1 polymer ?
#
loop_
_entity_poly.entity_id
_entity_poly.type
_entity_poly.pdbx_seq_one_letter_code
_entity_poly.pdbx_strand_id
1 'polypeptide(L)'
;MSTAAFLPSTAPHQRHTVHLRSTLLSKKAHEFNQSERVAHTLASSHNIIFLFLWDIYSSLIVYVTLLTSTESIVGLILTVGATLLAYYLQPNYNVASDSGYYVDWNGELPSVLLSFAVVTPLSQSIAMGYQRREVALKALATYRAAIINLYVAHASWDWTEYSKGKGRRGCVEHEEEQRQCIDGNNIQEVKKNGDNTDNDAHEQMKQQSPRSTSTTSSTPKPIDWLDHSDTTLRHLIHLSDSLCQYLTLPTATRARHRVTNKGRSEADIILSTGQQIFTSSTVGRTVAMSGLTEALKYRGLPGNEAARMRQWEHTATLAMEELRIVKEYRTLQGLRVFGRLFSLFLPPFYATSYVQVAIDTGSLSLGIALGVMTSIALTGLFECVRQLEDPFVSHVTLDGIDVREELVVLAYKELMVARAMVFPTAGDFELTLDDPRTVNVKETIIDLNSYVPIKVCNRVAPLPPDDDVQATQQYATCPLLSNPPEQTTILMLDNTRLFGRTGNNLIEFFHSLQYGRDKGIVVGMMQEDWPTRMITEMWMAVRDDNMVAWNQLMEQTFCIRVFQKPDELNQFKEVVRLKTSELFYYEPDVSRDEYIGFQSHILRALWRSYNNGSGFDVQHAPVRDMCSAVDAIFGGMSDLPIYSVIHSRSLEKLGIKLSRVISDKYGCDPIAALEMQPEYVKAILEPLDLLKHPILFMTDHESPEILERLLADPDIGPNIRLIPPEASWSGGDITLALLSTAFIGNPASTFTGLVANSRFALGYNHNYVYRKKEANGAWVDVCDDRCSFGQYLGTYEAVFGTGPCRDCV
;
A
#
# COMPACT_ATOMS: atom_id res chain seq x y z
N MET A 1 20.96 21.90 -31.09
CA MET A 1 22.06 21.78 -30.10
C MET A 1 23.32 21.30 -30.81
N SER A 2 24.40 22.08 -30.74
CA SER A 2 25.69 21.79 -31.38
C SER A 2 26.28 20.50 -30.82
N THR A 3 26.81 19.65 -31.71
CA THR A 3 27.51 18.41 -31.40
C THR A 3 28.68 18.66 -30.45
N ALA A 4 28.49 18.38 -29.16
CA ALA A 4 29.59 18.31 -28.21
C ALA A 4 30.44 17.07 -28.57
N ALA A 5 31.52 17.29 -29.30
CA ALA A 5 32.52 16.27 -29.57
C ALA A 5 33.16 15.86 -28.24
N PHE A 6 32.81 14.67 -27.75
CA PHE A 6 33.54 14.04 -26.65
C PHE A 6 34.98 13.79 -27.12
N LEU A 7 35.96 14.42 -26.48
CA LEU A 7 37.39 14.15 -26.69
C LEU A 7 37.64 12.65 -26.51
N PRO A 8 38.32 11.97 -27.45
CA PRO A 8 38.55 10.54 -27.37
C PRO A 8 39.54 10.25 -26.24
N SER A 9 39.05 9.59 -25.18
CA SER A 9 39.93 9.06 -24.14
C SER A 9 40.85 7.97 -24.72
N THR A 10 42.07 7.87 -24.16
CA THR A 10 43.17 7.04 -24.65
C THR A 10 43.04 5.54 -24.32
N ALA A 11 42.00 5.12 -23.59
CA ALA A 11 41.76 3.71 -23.25
C ALA A 11 40.78 3.00 -24.21
N PRO A 12 41.09 1.80 -24.77
CA PRO A 12 40.25 1.09 -25.73
C PRO A 12 38.82 0.80 -25.26
N HIS A 13 38.64 0.45 -23.98
CA HIS A 13 37.33 0.18 -23.37
C HIS A 13 36.44 1.43 -23.28
N GLN A 14 37.03 2.62 -23.20
CA GLN A 14 36.26 3.88 -23.18
C GLN A 14 35.78 4.27 -24.58
N ARG A 15 36.40 3.80 -25.67
CA ARG A 15 35.92 4.08 -27.04
C ARG A 15 34.60 3.40 -27.37
N HIS A 16 34.42 2.14 -26.97
CA HIS A 16 33.18 1.39 -27.19
C HIS A 16 32.00 1.99 -26.42
N THR A 17 32.20 2.33 -25.15
CA THR A 17 31.16 2.97 -24.32
C THR A 17 30.84 4.40 -24.77
N VAL A 18 31.83 5.18 -25.23
CA VAL A 18 31.61 6.50 -25.83
C VAL A 18 30.79 6.40 -27.13
N HIS A 19 31.02 5.39 -27.96
CA HIS A 19 30.24 5.17 -29.18
C HIS A 19 28.78 4.78 -28.89
N LEU A 20 28.55 3.93 -27.89
CA LEU A 20 27.18 3.59 -27.44
C LEU A 20 26.43 4.82 -26.91
N ARG A 21 27.10 5.66 -26.10
CA ARG A 21 26.53 6.91 -25.57
C ARG A 21 26.17 7.90 -26.68
N SER A 22 27.07 8.09 -27.66
CA SER A 22 26.80 9.02 -28.77
C SER A 22 25.66 8.52 -29.66
N THR A 23 25.57 7.21 -29.88
CA THR A 23 24.46 6.59 -30.63
C THR A 23 23.12 6.80 -29.92
N LEU A 24 23.07 6.55 -28.60
CA LEU A 24 21.86 6.76 -27.78
C LEU A 24 21.39 8.22 -27.80
N LEU A 25 22.32 9.18 -27.66
CA LEU A 25 22.00 10.61 -27.75
C LEU A 25 21.50 11.01 -29.14
N SER A 26 22.09 10.47 -30.22
CA SER A 26 21.67 10.77 -31.59
C SER A 26 20.25 10.27 -31.89
N LYS A 27 19.89 9.07 -31.39
CA LYS A 27 18.54 8.51 -31.51
C LYS A 27 17.51 9.39 -30.80
N LYS A 28 17.77 9.76 -29.54
CA LYS A 28 16.89 10.65 -28.76
C LYS A 28 16.77 12.03 -29.40
N ALA A 29 17.86 12.60 -29.91
CA ALA A 29 17.82 13.91 -30.58
C ALA A 29 16.91 13.91 -31.82
N HIS A 30 16.88 12.81 -32.59
CA HIS A 30 15.98 12.69 -33.72
C HIS A 30 14.51 12.64 -33.29
N GLU A 31 14.19 11.83 -32.27
CA GLU A 31 12.84 11.73 -31.70
C GLU A 31 12.36 13.10 -31.17
N PHE A 32 13.21 13.84 -30.46
CA PHE A 32 12.88 15.17 -29.94
C PHE A 32 12.63 16.19 -31.05
N ASN A 33 13.48 16.25 -32.09
CA ASN A 33 13.31 17.17 -33.21
C ASN A 33 12.01 16.94 -34.00
N GLN A 34 11.45 15.73 -33.95
CA GLN A 34 10.16 15.43 -34.57
C GLN A 34 9.01 15.97 -33.71
N SER A 35 9.01 15.67 -32.41
CA SER A 35 8.01 16.14 -31.47
C SER A 35 7.97 17.66 -31.35
N GLU A 36 9.14 18.31 -31.34
CA GLU A 36 9.28 19.77 -31.35
C GLU A 36 8.61 20.40 -32.58
N ARG A 37 8.84 19.84 -33.78
CA ARG A 37 8.21 20.31 -35.02
C ARG A 37 6.69 20.18 -35.00
N VAL A 38 6.16 19.08 -34.48
CA VAL A 38 4.72 18.89 -34.32
C VAL A 38 4.13 19.95 -33.39
N ALA A 39 4.77 20.20 -32.25
CA ALA A 39 4.32 21.21 -31.29
C ALA A 39 4.30 22.63 -31.90
N HIS A 40 5.36 23.04 -32.60
CA HIS A 40 5.40 24.34 -33.27
C HIS A 40 4.36 24.49 -34.38
N THR A 41 4.11 23.43 -35.15
CA THR A 41 3.10 23.44 -36.22
C THR A 41 1.70 23.59 -35.63
N LEU A 42 1.42 22.92 -34.52
CA LEU A 42 0.12 22.97 -33.85
C LEU A 42 -0.13 24.35 -33.24
N ALA A 43 0.88 24.94 -32.59
CA ALA A 43 0.79 26.28 -32.00
C ALA A 43 0.59 27.40 -33.04
N SER A 44 1.13 27.26 -34.25
CA SER A 44 1.06 28.28 -35.31
C SER A 44 -0.14 28.13 -36.27
N SER A 45 -0.95 27.09 -36.10
CA SER A 45 -2.02 26.74 -37.06
C SER A 45 -3.28 27.62 -37.00
N HIS A 46 -3.45 28.42 -35.94
CA HIS A 46 -4.70 29.17 -35.69
C HIS A 46 -4.61 30.64 -36.11
N ASN A 47 -5.72 31.19 -36.60
CA ASN A 47 -5.85 32.62 -36.93
C ASN A 47 -5.88 33.47 -35.64
N ILE A 48 -5.23 34.64 -35.65
CA ILE A 48 -5.19 35.61 -34.53
C ILE A 48 -6.59 35.95 -34.01
N ILE A 49 -7.58 36.13 -34.89
CA ILE A 49 -8.96 36.48 -34.47
C ILE A 49 -9.62 35.30 -33.76
N PHE A 50 -9.39 34.08 -34.25
CA PHE A 50 -9.91 32.87 -33.62
C PHE A 50 -9.27 32.67 -32.23
N LEU A 51 -7.95 32.84 -32.13
CA LEU A 51 -7.23 32.77 -30.85
C LEU A 51 -7.77 33.80 -29.86
N PHE A 52 -7.97 35.05 -30.27
CA PHE A 52 -8.53 36.09 -29.40
C PHE A 52 -9.92 35.72 -28.85
N LEU A 53 -10.84 35.24 -29.69
CA LEU A 53 -12.18 34.82 -29.25
C LEU A 53 -12.12 33.58 -28.35
N TRP A 54 -11.25 32.63 -28.69
CA TRP A 54 -11.01 31.43 -27.90
C TRP A 54 -10.45 31.78 -26.52
N ASP A 55 -9.48 32.68 -26.44
CA ASP A 55 -8.85 33.12 -25.20
C ASP A 55 -9.85 33.85 -24.29
N ILE A 56 -10.71 34.71 -24.85
CA ILE A 56 -11.80 35.36 -24.09
C ILE A 56 -12.77 34.31 -23.55
N TYR A 57 -13.19 33.36 -24.39
CA TYR A 57 -14.11 32.30 -23.99
C TYR A 57 -13.52 31.42 -22.89
N SER A 58 -12.27 30.97 -23.05
CA SER A 58 -11.55 30.20 -22.03
C SER A 58 -11.36 30.99 -20.74
N SER A 59 -11.04 32.28 -20.83
CA SER A 59 -10.89 33.16 -19.66
C SER A 59 -12.20 33.29 -18.88
N LEU A 60 -13.34 33.42 -19.59
CA LEU A 60 -14.65 33.49 -18.95
C LEU A 60 -15.00 32.17 -18.24
N ILE A 61 -14.74 31.03 -18.88
CA ILE A 61 -14.95 29.72 -18.26
C ILE A 61 -14.11 29.57 -16.99
N VAL A 62 -12.81 29.84 -17.09
CA VAL A 62 -11.87 29.76 -15.95
C VAL A 62 -12.32 30.67 -14.81
N TYR A 63 -12.79 31.88 -15.12
CA TYR A 63 -13.32 32.81 -14.13
C TYR A 63 -14.54 32.24 -13.39
N VAL A 64 -15.49 31.67 -14.12
CA VAL A 64 -16.72 31.11 -13.53
C VAL A 64 -16.43 29.84 -12.73
N THR A 65 -15.52 28.97 -13.19
CA THR A 65 -15.27 27.68 -12.55
C THR A 65 -14.32 27.77 -11.36
N LEU A 66 -13.29 28.63 -11.42
CA LEU A 66 -12.21 28.67 -10.44
C LEU A 66 -12.23 29.91 -9.55
N LEU A 67 -12.68 31.07 -10.04
CA LEU A 67 -12.69 32.32 -9.26
C LEU A 67 -14.05 32.59 -8.60
N THR A 68 -15.14 32.02 -9.10
CA THR A 68 -16.47 32.22 -8.50
C THR A 68 -16.67 31.22 -7.38
N SER A 69 -16.74 31.72 -6.13
CA SER A 69 -16.97 30.89 -4.95
C SER A 69 -18.37 31.11 -4.38
N THR A 70 -18.74 30.32 -3.37
CA THR A 70 -19.97 30.56 -2.59
C THR A 70 -19.99 31.94 -1.95
N GLU A 71 -18.81 32.51 -1.66
CA GLU A 71 -18.69 33.86 -1.10
C GLU A 71 -19.01 34.93 -2.15
N SER A 72 -18.67 34.69 -3.42
CA SER A 72 -19.07 35.57 -4.53
C SER A 72 -20.59 35.64 -4.66
N ILE A 73 -21.30 34.51 -4.54
CA ILE A 73 -22.76 34.47 -4.60
C ILE A 73 -23.37 35.22 -3.42
N VAL A 74 -22.89 34.97 -2.20
CA VAL A 74 -23.36 35.66 -1.00
C VAL A 74 -23.08 37.16 -1.07
N GLY A 75 -21.87 37.55 -1.50
CA GLY A 75 -21.48 38.93 -1.71
C GLY A 75 -22.38 39.64 -2.73
N LEU A 76 -22.72 38.97 -3.83
CA LEU A 76 -23.65 39.50 -4.83
C LEU A 76 -25.05 39.75 -4.25
N ILE A 77 -25.62 38.75 -3.58
CA ILE A 77 -26.96 38.87 -2.96
C ILE A 77 -26.98 40.01 -1.93
N LEU A 78 -25.95 40.10 -1.08
CA LEU A 78 -25.83 41.16 -0.09
C LEU A 78 -25.71 42.54 -0.75
N THR A 79 -24.91 42.66 -1.82
CA THR A 79 -24.67 43.94 -2.49
C THR A 79 -25.92 44.43 -3.21
N VAL A 80 -26.60 43.54 -3.96
CA VAL A 80 -27.86 43.87 -4.64
C VAL A 80 -28.94 44.20 -3.61
N GLY A 81 -29.07 43.41 -2.55
CA GLY A 81 -30.03 43.64 -1.48
C GLY A 81 -29.80 44.98 -0.76
N ALA A 82 -28.55 45.29 -0.42
CA ALA A 82 -28.19 46.57 0.21
C ALA A 82 -28.44 47.76 -0.71
N THR A 83 -28.13 47.63 -2.01
CA THR A 83 -28.37 48.69 -3.01
C THR A 83 -29.86 48.96 -3.21
N LEU A 84 -30.69 47.90 -3.32
CA LEU A 84 -32.14 48.03 -3.41
C LEU A 84 -32.74 48.64 -2.13
N LEU A 85 -32.30 48.15 -0.97
CA LEU A 85 -32.75 48.67 0.32
C LEU A 85 -32.41 50.16 0.47
N ALA A 86 -31.18 50.56 0.15
CA ALA A 86 -30.75 51.96 0.21
C ALA A 86 -31.54 52.84 -0.78
N TYR A 87 -31.85 52.33 -1.98
CA TYR A 87 -32.65 53.04 -2.98
C TYR A 87 -34.10 53.28 -2.50
N TYR A 88 -34.74 52.27 -1.89
CA TYR A 88 -36.13 52.40 -1.41
C TYR A 88 -36.26 53.13 -0.06
N LEU A 89 -35.22 53.10 0.78
CA LEU A 89 -35.19 53.86 2.04
C LEU A 89 -34.83 55.33 1.84
N GLN A 90 -34.33 55.69 0.65
CA GLN A 90 -34.06 57.08 0.34
C GLN A 90 -35.37 57.89 0.45
N PRO A 91 -35.38 59.00 1.21
CA PRO A 91 -36.55 59.87 1.27
C PRO A 91 -36.87 60.39 -0.13
N ASN A 92 -38.14 60.27 -0.54
CA ASN A 92 -38.62 60.84 -1.81
C ASN A 92 -38.19 62.30 -1.92
N TYR A 93 -37.31 62.61 -2.88
CA TYR A 93 -36.77 63.95 -3.18
C TYR A 93 -37.84 64.98 -3.63
N ASN A 94 -39.13 64.60 -3.58
CA ASN A 94 -40.26 65.38 -4.07
C ASN A 94 -41.21 65.87 -2.97
N VAL A 95 -40.81 65.88 -1.70
CA VAL A 95 -41.56 66.61 -0.67
C VAL A 95 -40.85 67.93 -0.40
N ALA A 96 -41.35 69.00 -1.03
CA ALA A 96 -41.08 70.37 -0.61
C ALA A 96 -41.46 70.48 0.87
N SER A 97 -40.47 70.47 1.76
CA SER A 97 -40.70 70.82 3.16
C SER A 97 -40.88 72.33 3.24
N ASP A 98 -41.97 72.77 3.88
CA ASP A 98 -42.31 74.17 4.18
C ASP A 98 -41.29 74.87 5.12
N SER A 99 -40.12 74.25 5.36
CA SER A 99 -39.08 74.70 6.29
C SER A 99 -37.73 75.05 5.64
N GLY A 100 -37.61 75.04 4.30
CA GLY A 100 -36.46 75.63 3.60
C GLY A 100 -35.09 74.96 3.82
N TYR A 101 -35.05 73.79 4.47
CA TYR A 101 -33.82 73.03 4.69
C TYR A 101 -33.80 71.81 3.74
N TYR A 102 -33.03 71.92 2.66
CA TYR A 102 -32.74 70.78 1.78
C TYR A 102 -31.75 69.86 2.49
N VAL A 103 -32.17 68.62 2.81
CA VAL A 103 -31.23 67.57 3.21
C VAL A 103 -30.68 66.96 1.94
N ASP A 104 -29.51 67.45 1.51
CA ASP A 104 -28.80 66.91 0.36
C ASP A 104 -28.22 65.55 0.76
N TRP A 105 -28.79 64.47 0.22
CA TRP A 105 -28.25 63.13 0.44
C TRP A 105 -27.00 62.97 -0.41
N ASN A 106 -25.83 63.02 0.22
CA ASN A 106 -24.56 62.72 -0.42
C ASN A 106 -24.17 61.27 -0.12
N GLY A 107 -24.62 60.34 -0.97
CA GLY A 107 -24.30 58.91 -0.83
C GLY A 107 -22.82 58.55 -1.00
N GLU A 108 -21.95 59.54 -1.22
CA GLU A 108 -20.52 59.38 -1.50
C GLU A 108 -19.74 58.89 -0.28
N LEU A 109 -19.27 57.65 -0.35
CA LEU A 109 -18.25 57.14 0.56
C LEU A 109 -16.83 57.42 0.03
N PRO A 110 -15.85 57.70 0.92
CA PRO A 110 -14.48 57.98 0.51
C PRO A 110 -13.85 56.80 -0.24
N SER A 111 -13.64 56.93 -1.56
CA SER A 111 -12.99 55.91 -2.41
C SER A 111 -11.57 55.55 -1.97
N VAL A 112 -10.92 56.43 -1.19
CA VAL A 112 -9.63 56.18 -0.54
C VAL A 112 -9.70 54.98 0.41
N LEU A 113 -10.81 54.80 1.13
CA LEU A 113 -10.99 53.67 2.04
C LEU A 113 -11.07 52.34 1.25
N LEU A 114 -11.80 52.32 0.13
CA LEU A 114 -11.88 51.17 -0.76
C LEU A 114 -10.51 50.79 -1.33
N SER A 115 -9.80 51.78 -1.87
CA SER A 115 -8.49 51.59 -2.47
C SER A 115 -7.43 51.17 -1.43
N PHE A 116 -7.31 51.90 -0.32
CA PHE A 116 -6.25 51.64 0.65
C PHE A 116 -6.49 50.39 1.49
N ALA A 117 -7.72 50.17 1.97
CA ALA A 117 -8.01 49.07 2.89
C ALA A 117 -8.07 47.71 2.19
N VAL A 118 -8.31 47.66 0.87
CA VAL A 118 -8.46 46.40 0.13
C VAL A 118 -7.35 46.16 -0.87
N VAL A 119 -7.00 47.15 -1.69
CA VAL A 119 -5.97 46.94 -2.73
C VAL A 119 -4.61 46.72 -2.10
N THR A 120 -4.23 47.49 -1.07
CA THR A 120 -2.91 47.37 -0.43
C THR A 120 -2.71 45.99 0.20
N PRO A 121 -3.61 45.48 1.08
CA PRO A 121 -3.41 44.18 1.73
C PRO A 121 -3.52 43.00 0.77
N LEU A 122 -4.41 43.08 -0.24
CA LEU A 122 -4.52 42.04 -1.27
C LEU A 122 -3.29 42.03 -2.18
N SER A 123 -2.80 43.18 -2.63
CA SER A 123 -1.59 43.28 -3.45
C SER A 123 -0.36 42.71 -2.73
N GLN A 124 -0.19 43.04 -1.45
CA GLN A 124 0.89 42.45 -0.63
C GLN A 124 0.73 40.94 -0.48
N SER A 125 -0.50 40.44 -0.30
CA SER A 125 -0.76 39.00 -0.20
C SER A 125 -0.44 38.26 -1.51
N ILE A 126 -0.75 38.86 -2.66
CA ILE A 126 -0.41 38.33 -3.99
C ILE A 126 1.10 38.25 -4.15
N ALA A 127 1.82 39.33 -3.84
CA ALA A 127 3.28 39.38 -3.93
C ALA A 127 3.93 38.29 -3.06
N MET A 128 3.46 38.10 -1.82
CA MET A 128 3.92 37.01 -0.94
C MET A 128 3.57 35.62 -1.48
N GLY A 129 2.43 35.47 -2.18
CA GLY A 129 2.06 34.23 -2.89
C GLY A 129 3.06 33.88 -3.98
N TYR A 130 3.35 34.82 -4.88
CA TYR A 130 4.32 34.61 -5.96
C TYR A 130 5.73 34.30 -5.45
N GLN A 131 6.22 35.07 -4.46
CA GLN A 131 7.55 34.84 -3.90
C GLN A 131 7.69 33.42 -3.33
N ARG A 132 6.64 32.89 -2.67
CA ARG A 132 6.65 31.51 -2.17
C ARG A 132 6.69 30.48 -3.29
N ARG A 133 5.94 30.70 -4.37
CA ARG A 133 5.95 29.83 -5.54
C ARG A 133 7.34 29.80 -6.20
N GLU A 134 7.99 30.95 -6.34
CA GLU A 134 9.35 31.04 -6.89
C GLU A 134 10.37 30.30 -6.01
N VAL A 135 10.28 30.45 -4.69
CA VAL A 135 11.12 29.71 -3.74
C VAL A 135 10.88 28.20 -3.86
N ALA A 136 9.62 27.76 -3.95
CA ALA A 136 9.28 26.35 -4.14
C ALA A 136 9.84 25.79 -5.46
N LEU A 137 9.70 26.51 -6.57
CA LEU A 137 10.26 26.10 -7.86
C LEU A 137 11.79 25.99 -7.81
N LYS A 138 12.45 26.95 -7.17
CA LYS A 138 13.91 26.93 -6.98
C LYS A 138 14.35 25.74 -6.12
N ALA A 139 13.62 25.43 -5.05
CA ALA A 139 13.90 24.29 -4.19
C ALA A 139 13.66 22.96 -4.91
N LEU A 140 12.56 22.82 -5.69
CA LEU A 140 12.31 21.65 -6.54
C LEU A 140 13.42 21.42 -7.56
N ALA A 141 13.85 22.49 -8.26
CA ALA A 141 14.95 22.42 -9.21
C ALA A 141 16.28 22.02 -8.52
N THR A 142 16.54 22.57 -7.33
CA THR A 142 17.72 22.23 -6.52
C THR A 142 17.70 20.77 -6.08
N TYR A 143 16.54 20.27 -5.64
CA TYR A 143 16.34 18.87 -5.26
C TYR A 143 16.58 17.93 -6.45
N ARG A 144 15.93 18.17 -7.60
CA ARG A 144 16.10 17.37 -8.83
C ARG A 144 17.55 17.34 -9.30
N ALA A 145 18.21 18.50 -9.32
CA ALA A 145 19.63 18.56 -9.66
C ALA A 145 20.49 17.77 -8.66
N ALA A 146 20.20 17.85 -7.36
CA ALA A 146 20.94 17.15 -6.32
C ALA A 146 20.79 15.62 -6.43
N ILE A 147 19.58 15.09 -6.65
CA ILE A 147 19.36 13.64 -6.77
C ILE A 147 20.05 13.03 -8.01
N ILE A 148 20.11 13.77 -9.13
CA ILE A 148 20.84 13.32 -10.33
C ILE A 148 22.35 13.29 -10.03
N ASN A 149 22.89 14.36 -9.43
CA ASN A 149 24.31 14.40 -9.06
C ASN A 149 24.66 13.32 -8.05
N LEU A 150 23.76 13.03 -7.11
CA LEU A 150 23.91 11.97 -6.13
C LEU A 150 23.91 10.60 -6.81
N TYR A 151 22.97 10.32 -7.70
CA TYR A 151 22.97 9.09 -8.50
C TYR A 151 24.27 8.94 -9.29
N VAL A 152 24.69 9.96 -10.03
CA VAL A 152 25.92 9.93 -10.83
C VAL A 152 27.15 9.73 -9.96
N ALA A 153 27.22 10.31 -8.76
CA ALA A 153 28.33 10.12 -7.84
C ALA A 153 28.39 8.68 -7.29
N HIS A 154 27.24 8.10 -6.93
CA HIS A 154 27.14 6.69 -6.53
C HIS A 154 27.42 5.74 -7.70
N ALA A 155 27.09 6.13 -8.94
CA ALA A 155 27.16 5.29 -10.14
C ALA A 155 28.46 5.50 -10.95
N SER A 156 29.27 6.54 -10.69
CA SER A 156 30.54 6.76 -11.38
C SER A 156 31.64 7.31 -10.47
N TRP A 157 32.54 6.43 -10.01
CA TRP A 157 33.83 6.81 -9.40
C TRP A 157 34.89 5.78 -9.79
N ASP A 158 35.86 6.17 -10.61
CA ASP A 158 36.89 5.27 -11.13
C ASP A 158 38.22 6.03 -11.24
N TRP A 159 39.27 5.51 -10.60
CA TRP A 159 40.57 6.18 -10.53
C TRP A 159 41.46 5.65 -11.66
N THR A 160 41.86 6.53 -12.59
CA THR A 160 42.76 6.17 -13.70
C THR A 160 44.24 6.27 -13.33
N GLU A 161 44.59 6.84 -12.18
CA GLU A 161 45.97 7.07 -11.74
C GLU A 161 46.51 5.90 -10.91
N TYR A 162 47.63 5.31 -11.35
CA TYR A 162 48.31 4.16 -10.72
C TYR A 162 48.65 4.40 -9.23
N SER A 163 48.85 5.65 -8.81
CA SER A 163 49.21 6.03 -7.44
C SER A 163 48.03 6.13 -6.46
N LYS A 164 46.78 6.03 -6.93
CA LYS A 164 45.56 6.17 -6.10
C LYS A 164 44.74 4.89 -5.98
N GLY A 165 45.31 3.74 -6.37
CA GLY A 165 44.61 2.44 -6.41
C GLY A 165 43.69 2.29 -7.63
N LYS A 166 43.21 1.07 -7.91
CA LYS A 166 42.49 0.69 -9.14
C LYS A 166 41.01 1.16 -9.23
N GLY A 167 40.54 2.05 -8.34
CA GLY A 167 39.11 2.45 -8.29
C GLY A 167 38.16 1.26 -8.18
N ARG A 168 36.97 1.36 -8.78
CA ARG A 168 35.98 0.26 -8.87
C ARG A 168 36.55 -1.03 -9.46
N ARG A 169 37.58 -0.93 -10.30
CA ARG A 169 38.19 -2.06 -11.02
C ARG A 169 39.19 -2.86 -10.17
N GLY A 170 39.41 -2.46 -8.91
CA GLY A 170 40.33 -3.12 -7.98
C GLY A 170 39.69 -3.83 -6.79
N CYS A 171 38.38 -3.66 -6.58
CA CYS A 171 37.70 -4.10 -5.36
C CYS A 171 37.10 -5.50 -5.56
N VAL A 172 37.35 -6.43 -4.63
CA VAL A 172 36.87 -7.82 -4.69
C VAL A 172 36.36 -8.27 -3.32
N GLU A 173 35.32 -9.09 -3.27
CA GLU A 173 34.72 -9.59 -2.01
C GLU A 173 35.42 -10.88 -1.51
N HIS A 174 35.74 -10.94 -0.21
CA HIS A 174 36.30 -12.12 0.48
C HIS A 174 35.38 -12.55 1.66
N GLU A 175 35.27 -13.87 1.89
CA GLU A 175 34.25 -14.51 2.75
C GLU A 175 34.46 -14.37 4.28
N GLU A 176 35.60 -13.86 4.77
CA GLU A 176 35.87 -13.73 6.21
C GLU A 176 36.09 -12.26 6.61
N GLU A 177 35.00 -11.63 7.06
CA GLU A 177 34.83 -10.44 7.94
C GLU A 177 35.85 -9.26 8.02
N GLN A 178 36.87 -9.15 7.18
CA GLN A 178 37.72 -7.94 7.07
C GLN A 178 38.01 -7.59 5.62
N ARG A 179 37.39 -6.50 5.18
CA ARG A 179 37.37 -6.01 3.79
C ARG A 179 38.55 -5.06 3.56
N GLN A 180 39.48 -5.41 2.68
CA GLN A 180 40.57 -4.52 2.25
C GLN A 180 40.70 -4.51 0.73
N CYS A 181 40.99 -3.33 0.17
CA CYS A 181 41.45 -3.19 -1.21
C CYS A 181 42.91 -3.68 -1.28
N ILE A 182 43.20 -4.64 -2.14
CA ILE A 182 44.55 -5.22 -2.27
C ILE A 182 45.49 -4.20 -2.91
N ASP A 183 46.54 -3.80 -2.17
CA ASP A 183 47.63 -2.98 -2.68
C ASP A 183 48.62 -3.86 -3.46
N GLY A 184 49.03 -3.42 -4.65
CA GLY A 184 49.69 -4.24 -5.66
C GLY A 184 51.15 -4.67 -5.39
N ASN A 185 51.67 -4.50 -4.18
CA ASN A 185 53.11 -4.71 -3.91
C ASN A 185 53.52 -6.14 -3.54
N ASN A 186 52.60 -7.10 -3.40
CA ASN A 186 52.94 -8.49 -3.04
C ASN A 186 52.72 -9.51 -4.18
N ILE A 187 52.98 -9.12 -5.42
CA ILE A 187 53.02 -10.06 -6.55
C ILE A 187 54.35 -9.91 -7.28
N GLN A 188 55.46 -10.10 -6.58
CA GLN A 188 56.75 -10.47 -7.18
C GLN A 188 57.72 -10.90 -6.08
N GLU A 189 57.61 -12.15 -5.64
CA GLU A 189 58.76 -12.99 -5.28
C GLU A 189 58.31 -14.42 -4.97
N VAL A 190 57.69 -15.07 -5.96
CA VAL A 190 57.66 -16.53 -6.01
C VAL A 190 58.21 -16.96 -7.36
N LYS A 191 59.47 -17.43 -7.30
CA LYS A 191 60.28 -18.19 -8.26
C LYS A 191 61.12 -17.42 -9.29
N LYS A 192 62.43 -17.31 -9.03
CA LYS A 192 63.44 -18.24 -9.57
C LYS A 192 64.84 -18.03 -8.98
N ASN A 193 65.40 -19.13 -8.47
CA ASN A 193 66.79 -19.61 -8.45
C ASN A 193 67.97 -18.62 -8.35
N GLY A 194 68.84 -18.88 -7.37
CA GLY A 194 70.29 -18.76 -7.57
C GLY A 194 71.10 -18.37 -6.34
N ASP A 195 71.72 -19.37 -5.72
CA ASP A 195 73.08 -19.35 -5.13
C ASP A 195 73.34 -18.70 -3.76
N ASN A 196 73.94 -19.52 -2.87
CA ASN A 196 74.87 -19.24 -1.74
C ASN A 196 74.46 -18.18 -0.68
N THR A 197 74.62 -18.33 0.64
CA THR A 197 75.41 -19.20 1.52
C THR A 197 74.97 -18.88 2.97
N ASP A 198 75.18 -19.85 3.87
CA ASP A 198 75.47 -19.70 5.31
C ASP A 198 74.38 -19.35 6.36
N ASN A 199 74.19 -20.35 7.24
CA ASN A 199 74.27 -20.28 8.71
C ASN A 199 73.25 -19.43 9.50
N ASP A 200 72.32 -20.08 10.20
CA ASP A 200 72.51 -20.48 11.62
C ASP A 200 71.18 -20.80 12.35
N ALA A 201 71.23 -21.92 13.05
CA ALA A 201 70.47 -22.40 14.22
C ALA A 201 69.40 -21.50 14.88
N HIS A 202 68.18 -22.02 15.08
CA HIS A 202 67.79 -22.67 16.34
C HIS A 202 66.31 -23.12 16.38
N GLU A 203 66.16 -24.44 16.32
CA GLU A 203 65.32 -25.34 17.12
C GLU A 203 64.45 -24.75 18.27
N GLN A 204 63.14 -25.12 18.30
CA GLN A 204 62.43 -25.84 19.39
C GLN A 204 60.89 -25.71 19.22
N MET A 205 60.20 -26.77 18.77
CA MET A 205 59.54 -27.85 19.54
C MET A 205 58.19 -27.49 20.21
N LYS A 206 57.07 -27.98 19.63
CA LYS A 206 56.09 -28.95 20.21
C LYS A 206 54.81 -28.98 19.36
N GLN A 207 54.57 -30.07 18.61
CA GLN A 207 53.69 -31.21 18.97
C GLN A 207 52.18 -30.89 18.99
N GLN A 208 51.47 -31.18 17.89
CA GLN A 208 50.59 -32.36 17.79
C GLN A 208 49.93 -32.50 16.38
N SER A 209 49.62 -33.76 16.05
CA SER A 209 49.28 -34.35 14.74
C SER A 209 47.74 -34.53 14.57
N PRO A 210 47.21 -35.20 13.53
CA PRO A 210 46.88 -34.67 12.21
C PRO A 210 45.37 -34.79 11.91
N ARG A 211 44.75 -33.86 11.16
CA ARG A 211 43.49 -34.20 10.46
C ARG A 211 43.20 -33.32 9.26
N SER A 212 43.30 -33.97 8.09
CA SER A 212 42.59 -33.72 6.83
C SER A 212 42.36 -32.27 6.42
N THR A 213 43.21 -31.81 5.51
CA THR A 213 42.95 -30.77 4.53
C THR A 213 41.66 -31.03 3.73
N SER A 214 40.72 -30.10 3.80
CA SER A 214 39.85 -29.75 2.68
C SER A 214 39.93 -28.23 2.48
N THR A 215 41.01 -27.80 1.84
CA THR A 215 41.15 -26.44 1.31
C THR A 215 40.19 -26.26 0.14
N THR A 216 39.04 -25.64 0.38
CA THR A 216 38.28 -24.96 -0.68
C THR A 216 38.83 -23.56 -0.83
N SER A 217 39.63 -23.34 -1.86
CA SER A 217 40.04 -22.01 -2.30
C SER A 217 38.83 -21.26 -2.86
N SER A 218 38.23 -20.33 -2.11
CA SER A 218 37.20 -19.44 -2.63
C SER A 218 37.85 -18.33 -3.47
N THR A 219 37.53 -18.33 -4.77
CA THR A 219 37.91 -17.27 -5.69
C THR A 219 37.15 -15.98 -5.33
N PRO A 220 37.83 -14.82 -5.26
CA PRO A 220 37.18 -13.59 -4.82
C PRO A 220 36.18 -13.09 -5.88
N LYS A 221 34.95 -12.77 -5.46
CA LYS A 221 33.85 -12.39 -6.36
C LYS A 221 33.92 -10.89 -6.73
N PRO A 222 33.80 -10.52 -8.01
CA PRO A 222 33.75 -9.12 -8.43
C PRO A 222 32.45 -8.46 -7.95
N ILE A 223 32.55 -7.24 -7.43
CA ILE A 223 31.39 -6.46 -6.95
C ILE A 223 30.47 -6.10 -8.11
N ASP A 224 29.17 -6.35 -7.94
CA ASP A 224 28.15 -5.90 -8.88
C ASP A 224 27.81 -4.41 -8.67
N TRP A 225 28.47 -3.56 -9.44
CA TRP A 225 28.25 -2.12 -9.40
C TRP A 225 26.93 -1.68 -10.03
N LEU A 226 26.30 -2.51 -10.85
CA LEU A 226 24.97 -2.25 -11.39
C LEU A 226 23.94 -2.41 -10.27
N ASP A 227 24.04 -3.47 -9.47
CA ASP A 227 23.14 -3.68 -8.31
C ASP A 227 23.21 -2.52 -7.29
N HIS A 228 24.41 -2.03 -6.95
CA HIS A 228 24.57 -0.87 -6.06
C HIS A 228 23.95 0.40 -6.65
N SER A 229 24.15 0.63 -7.94
CA SER A 229 23.61 1.81 -8.63
C SER A 229 22.09 1.73 -8.74
N ASP A 230 21.55 0.54 -9.04
CA ASP A 230 20.10 0.30 -9.10
C ASP A 230 19.46 0.40 -7.72
N THR A 231 20.15 -0.02 -6.65
CA THR A 231 19.70 0.18 -5.27
C THR A 231 19.64 1.67 -4.91
N THR A 232 20.68 2.43 -5.26
CA THR A 232 20.71 3.89 -5.08
C THR A 232 19.54 4.53 -5.85
N LEU A 233 19.32 4.11 -7.09
CA LEU A 233 18.25 4.58 -7.95
C LEU A 233 16.86 4.33 -7.36
N ARG A 234 16.60 3.13 -6.83
CA ARG A 234 15.34 2.80 -6.12
C ARG A 234 15.09 3.76 -4.97
N HIS A 235 16.09 3.99 -4.11
CA HIS A 235 15.94 4.90 -2.98
C HIS A 235 15.65 6.35 -3.42
N LEU A 236 16.29 6.85 -4.49
CA LEU A 236 16.03 8.20 -5.01
C LEU A 236 14.62 8.34 -5.61
N ILE A 237 14.15 7.32 -6.33
CA ILE A 237 12.79 7.30 -6.90
C ILE A 237 11.75 7.33 -5.77
N HIS A 238 11.87 6.44 -4.79
CA HIS A 238 10.93 6.42 -3.67
C HIS A 238 11.03 7.65 -2.76
N LEU A 239 12.20 8.26 -2.63
CA LEU A 239 12.37 9.52 -1.91
C LEU A 239 11.58 10.64 -2.60
N SER A 240 11.68 10.71 -3.93
CA SER A 240 10.95 11.72 -4.73
C SER A 240 9.43 11.49 -4.67
N ASP A 241 8.99 10.22 -4.70
CA ASP A 241 7.59 9.85 -4.56
C ASP A 241 7.03 10.21 -3.16
N SER A 242 7.76 9.89 -2.11
CA SER A 242 7.37 10.24 -0.72
C SER A 242 7.28 11.74 -0.51
N LEU A 243 8.21 12.51 -1.10
CA LEU A 243 8.18 13.96 -1.08
C LEU A 243 6.96 14.51 -1.85
N CYS A 244 6.61 13.91 -3.00
CA CYS A 244 5.41 14.26 -3.74
C CYS A 244 4.14 14.01 -2.90
N GLN A 245 4.04 12.85 -2.25
CA GLN A 245 2.92 12.52 -1.37
C GLN A 245 2.79 13.55 -0.24
N TYR A 246 3.89 13.90 0.43
CA TYR A 246 3.88 14.90 1.50
C TYR A 246 3.45 16.29 1.01
N LEU A 247 4.00 16.78 -0.11
CA LEU A 247 3.72 18.12 -0.61
C LEU A 247 2.29 18.29 -1.14
N THR A 248 1.69 17.20 -1.65
CA THR A 248 0.32 17.19 -2.17
C THR A 248 -0.75 17.07 -1.09
N LEU A 249 -0.39 16.76 0.16
CA LEU A 249 -1.34 16.70 1.28
C LEU A 249 -2.12 18.02 1.45
N PRO A 250 -3.41 17.96 1.84
CA PRO A 250 -4.18 19.15 2.17
C PRO A 250 -3.57 19.88 3.37
N THR A 251 -3.91 21.16 3.53
CA THR A 251 -3.30 21.99 4.57
C THR A 251 -4.21 22.31 5.74
N ALA A 252 -3.64 22.18 6.93
CA ALA A 252 -4.30 22.30 8.22
C ALA A 252 -4.18 23.70 8.85
N THR A 253 -3.81 24.74 8.09
CA THR A 253 -3.52 26.09 8.65
C THR A 253 -4.63 27.12 8.46
N ARG A 254 -5.85 26.71 8.07
CA ARG A 254 -7.01 27.62 7.89
C ARG A 254 -7.61 28.07 9.23
N ALA A 255 -8.38 29.17 9.21
CA ALA A 255 -9.04 29.71 10.41
C ALA A 255 -9.90 28.65 11.13
N ARG A 256 -10.67 27.86 10.37
CA ARG A 256 -11.54 26.81 10.90
C ARG A 256 -10.76 25.74 11.68
N HIS A 257 -9.53 25.45 11.27
CA HIS A 257 -8.67 24.46 11.91
C HIS A 257 -8.14 24.93 13.28
N ARG A 258 -8.15 26.25 13.53
CA ARG A 258 -7.75 26.81 14.83
C ARG A 258 -8.93 27.07 15.76
N VAL A 259 -10.08 27.46 15.19
CA VAL A 259 -11.23 27.95 15.98
C VAL A 259 -12.25 26.85 16.28
N THR A 260 -12.52 25.94 15.34
CA THR A 260 -13.62 24.97 15.46
C THR A 260 -13.13 23.61 15.96
N ASN A 261 -13.96 22.90 16.74
CA ASN A 261 -13.63 21.54 17.21
C ASN A 261 -13.44 20.55 16.06
N LYS A 262 -14.37 20.55 15.09
CA LYS A 262 -14.27 19.70 13.89
C LYS A 262 -13.01 20.00 13.07
N GLY A 263 -12.69 21.29 12.88
CA GLY A 263 -11.49 21.69 12.15
C GLY A 263 -10.19 21.35 12.87
N ARG A 264 -10.17 21.35 14.21
CA ARG A 264 -9.00 20.88 14.98
C ARG A 264 -8.77 19.38 14.77
N SER A 265 -9.82 18.58 14.85
CA SER A 265 -9.74 17.14 14.56
C SER A 265 -9.29 16.85 13.12
N GLU A 266 -9.80 17.58 12.12
CA GLU A 266 -9.33 17.52 10.72
C GLU A 266 -7.82 17.85 10.62
N ALA A 267 -7.38 18.89 11.33
CA ALA A 267 -5.98 19.30 11.34
C ALA A 267 -5.06 18.27 12.01
N ASP A 268 -5.47 17.66 13.11
CA ASP A 268 -4.68 16.67 13.83
C ASP A 268 -4.41 15.43 12.96
N ILE A 269 -5.41 14.98 12.19
CA ILE A 269 -5.26 13.87 11.24
C ILE A 269 -4.29 14.23 10.11
N ILE A 270 -4.44 15.42 9.53
CA ILE A 270 -3.59 15.88 8.42
C ILE A 270 -2.14 16.06 8.90
N LEU A 271 -1.92 16.67 10.07
CA LEU A 271 -0.58 16.89 10.63
C LEU A 271 0.08 15.56 11.00
N SER A 272 -0.62 14.66 11.67
CA SER A 272 -0.07 13.35 12.05
C SER A 272 0.32 12.51 10.83
N THR A 273 -0.54 12.49 9.79
CA THR A 273 -0.23 11.81 8.52
C THR A 273 0.98 12.44 7.83
N GLY A 274 1.05 13.77 7.75
CA GLY A 274 2.20 14.46 7.16
C GLY A 274 3.50 14.22 7.93
N GLN A 275 3.43 14.20 9.27
CA GLN A 275 4.58 13.88 10.12
C GLN A 275 5.08 12.45 9.92
N GLN A 276 4.17 11.49 9.78
CA GLN A 276 4.49 10.11 9.46
C GLN A 276 5.24 10.05 8.13
N ILE A 277 4.64 10.46 7.02
CA ILE A 277 5.26 10.38 5.67
C ILE A 277 6.64 11.06 5.63
N PHE A 278 6.79 12.23 6.25
CA PHE A 278 8.06 12.94 6.27
C PHE A 278 9.10 12.25 7.15
N THR A 279 8.73 11.78 8.34
CA THR A 279 9.71 11.18 9.29
C THR A 279 10.02 9.72 8.94
N SER A 280 9.00 8.92 8.64
CA SER A 280 9.13 7.49 8.37
C SER A 280 9.76 7.21 7.01
N SER A 281 9.19 7.79 5.94
CA SER A 281 9.61 7.49 4.57
C SER A 281 10.72 8.42 4.09
N THR A 282 10.56 9.72 4.30
CA THR A 282 11.48 10.70 3.71
C THR A 282 12.83 10.72 4.44
N VAL A 283 12.83 10.88 5.77
CA VAL A 283 14.08 10.83 6.56
C VAL A 283 14.70 9.43 6.57
N GLY A 284 13.89 8.37 6.68
CA GLY A 284 14.37 6.98 6.65
C GLY A 284 15.16 6.64 5.38
N ARG A 285 14.68 7.11 4.20
CA ARG A 285 15.37 6.90 2.92
C ARG A 285 16.63 7.76 2.78
N THR A 286 16.67 8.97 3.34
CA THR A 286 17.90 9.77 3.42
C THR A 286 18.96 9.05 4.24
N VAL A 287 18.59 8.43 5.37
CA VAL A 287 19.52 7.62 6.18
C VAL A 287 20.02 6.39 5.42
N ALA A 288 19.13 5.68 4.71
CA ALA A 288 19.52 4.55 3.87
C ALA A 288 20.52 4.98 2.77
N MET A 289 20.33 6.15 2.17
CA MET A 289 21.25 6.73 1.19
C MET A 289 22.63 6.99 1.77
N SER A 290 22.71 7.61 2.95
CA SER A 290 23.98 7.80 3.66
C SER A 290 24.64 6.46 4.01
N GLY A 291 23.85 5.42 4.30
CA GLY A 291 24.34 4.05 4.49
C GLY A 291 25.00 3.46 3.25
N LEU A 292 24.49 3.75 2.05
CA LEU A 292 25.12 3.36 0.79
C LEU A 292 26.45 4.08 0.58
N THR A 293 26.58 5.34 0.99
CA THR A 293 27.84 6.09 0.97
C THR A 293 28.88 5.47 1.93
N GLU A 294 28.46 5.03 3.13
CA GLU A 294 29.33 4.26 4.03
C GLU A 294 29.76 2.94 3.40
N ALA A 295 28.84 2.24 2.75
CA ALA A 295 29.12 1.00 2.05
C ALA A 295 30.16 1.17 0.92
N LEU A 296 30.24 2.36 0.31
CA LEU A 296 31.30 2.70 -0.66
C LEU A 296 32.64 3.00 0.02
N LYS A 297 32.65 3.67 1.18
CA LYS A 297 33.87 3.89 1.98
C LYS A 297 34.50 2.57 2.42
N TYR A 298 33.69 1.63 2.89
CA TYR A 298 34.14 0.26 3.20
C TYR A 298 34.73 -0.47 1.98
N ARG A 299 34.34 -0.08 0.77
CA ARG A 299 34.85 -0.63 -0.50
C ARG A 299 36.01 0.18 -1.09
N GLY A 300 36.61 1.09 -0.33
CA GLY A 300 37.81 1.82 -0.73
C GLY A 300 37.56 3.22 -1.33
N LEU A 301 36.35 3.77 -1.22
CA LEU A 301 36.11 5.17 -1.58
C LEU A 301 36.88 6.11 -0.62
N PRO A 302 37.75 6.99 -1.13
CA PRO A 302 38.46 7.97 -0.31
C PRO A 302 37.52 8.89 0.48
N GLY A 303 37.89 9.22 1.72
CA GLY A 303 37.06 10.04 2.60
C GLY A 303 36.73 11.43 2.04
N ASN A 304 37.63 12.03 1.26
CA ASN A 304 37.40 13.32 0.58
C ASN A 304 36.31 13.23 -0.49
N GLU A 305 36.18 12.09 -1.17
CA GLU A 305 35.20 11.87 -2.23
C GLU A 305 33.86 11.47 -1.66
N ALA A 306 33.85 10.68 -0.59
CA ALA A 306 32.66 10.45 0.22
C ALA A 306 32.11 11.76 0.81
N ALA A 307 32.96 12.69 1.22
CA ALA A 307 32.54 14.02 1.70
C ALA A 307 31.85 14.84 0.59
N ARG A 308 32.32 14.75 -0.67
CA ARG A 308 31.64 15.37 -1.82
C ARG A 308 30.27 14.74 -2.09
N MET A 309 30.15 13.42 -1.96
CA MET A 309 28.85 12.73 -2.09
C MET A 309 27.86 13.20 -1.02
N ARG A 310 28.32 13.27 0.24
CA ARG A 310 27.52 13.82 1.34
C ARG A 310 27.13 15.28 1.16
N GLN A 311 27.92 16.07 0.42
CA GLN A 311 27.54 17.44 0.09
C GLN A 311 26.27 17.48 -0.77
N TRP A 312 26.13 16.55 -1.74
CA TRP A 312 24.92 16.42 -2.54
C TRP A 312 23.74 15.87 -1.73
N GLU A 313 23.98 14.92 -0.82
CA GLU A 313 22.96 14.47 0.15
C GLU A 313 22.45 15.64 0.99
N HIS A 314 23.35 16.48 1.49
CA HIS A 314 23.02 17.67 2.26
C HIS A 314 22.23 18.68 1.42
N THR A 315 22.64 18.95 0.17
CA THR A 315 21.90 19.83 -0.73
C THR A 315 20.50 19.31 -1.03
N ALA A 316 20.33 18.00 -1.26
CA ALA A 316 19.01 17.40 -1.46
C ALA A 316 18.14 17.56 -0.21
N THR A 317 18.70 17.26 0.98
CA THR A 317 17.97 17.37 2.26
C THR A 317 17.58 18.81 2.58
N LEU A 318 18.47 19.78 2.33
CA LEU A 318 18.16 21.20 2.50
C LEU A 318 17.02 21.64 1.58
N ALA A 319 17.04 21.24 0.31
CA ALA A 319 15.97 21.56 -0.62
C ALA A 319 14.63 20.95 -0.18
N MET A 320 14.65 19.73 0.39
CA MET A 320 13.44 19.10 0.95
C MET A 320 12.89 19.86 2.16
N GLU A 321 13.76 20.30 3.08
CA GLU A 321 13.34 21.14 4.21
C GLU A 321 12.85 22.52 3.75
N GLU A 322 13.46 23.13 2.73
CA GLU A 322 12.96 24.37 2.13
C GLU A 322 11.53 24.18 1.57
N LEU A 323 11.27 23.06 0.87
CA LEU A 323 9.93 22.73 0.37
C LEU A 323 8.93 22.53 1.50
N ARG A 324 9.34 21.84 2.58
CA ARG A 324 8.53 21.69 3.79
C ARG A 324 8.23 23.03 4.45
N ILE A 325 9.21 23.92 4.56
CA ILE A 325 9.02 25.27 5.09
C ILE A 325 7.99 26.04 4.26
N VAL A 326 8.08 25.98 2.92
CA VAL A 326 7.08 26.63 2.05
C VAL A 326 5.69 26.02 2.23
N LYS A 327 5.60 24.71 2.49
CA LYS A 327 4.33 24.02 2.73
C LYS A 327 3.69 24.42 4.07
N GLU A 328 4.47 24.41 5.15
CA GLU A 328 4.00 24.67 6.52
C GLU A 328 3.83 26.16 6.82
N TYR A 329 4.75 27.01 6.35
CA TYR A 329 4.77 28.44 6.65
C TYR A 329 4.02 29.26 5.60
N ARG A 330 2.97 29.98 6.02
CA ARG A 330 2.06 30.70 5.13
C ARG A 330 1.82 32.15 5.51
N THR A 331 1.21 32.89 4.57
CA THR A 331 0.63 34.23 4.82
C THR A 331 -0.12 34.26 6.13
N LEU A 332 0.16 35.29 6.92
CA LEU A 332 -0.32 35.44 8.29
C LEU A 332 -1.85 35.25 8.36
N GLN A 333 -2.32 34.45 9.32
CA GLN A 333 -3.75 34.13 9.45
C GLN A 333 -4.62 35.39 9.59
N GLY A 334 -4.12 36.42 10.28
CA GLY A 334 -4.81 37.70 10.44
C GLY A 334 -5.07 38.40 9.11
N LEU A 335 -4.08 38.44 8.22
CA LEU A 335 -4.20 39.08 6.90
C LEU A 335 -5.21 38.34 6.01
N ARG A 336 -5.24 37.01 6.09
CA ARG A 336 -6.21 36.18 5.35
C ARG A 336 -7.65 36.37 5.82
N VAL A 337 -7.86 36.44 7.14
CA VAL A 337 -9.19 36.71 7.71
C VAL A 337 -9.64 38.12 7.35
N PHE A 338 -8.74 39.10 7.45
CA PHE A 338 -8.98 40.47 7.04
C PHE A 338 -9.40 40.56 5.57
N GLY A 339 -8.63 39.99 4.64
CA GLY A 339 -8.94 39.99 3.21
C GLY A 339 -10.30 39.34 2.88
N ARG A 340 -10.65 38.25 3.57
CA ARG A 340 -11.93 37.55 3.39
C ARG A 340 -13.13 38.40 3.83
N LEU A 341 -13.05 39.03 5.00
CA LEU A 341 -14.14 39.87 5.51
C LEU A 341 -14.32 41.12 4.67
N PHE A 342 -13.23 41.80 4.30
CA PHE A 342 -13.31 43.04 3.55
C PHE A 342 -13.74 42.82 2.08
N SER A 343 -13.33 41.73 1.43
CA SER A 343 -13.83 41.42 0.08
C SER A 343 -15.33 41.12 0.06
N LEU A 344 -15.87 40.52 1.11
CA LEU A 344 -17.30 40.18 1.22
C LEU A 344 -18.18 41.36 1.65
N PHE A 345 -17.78 42.11 2.68
CA PHE A 345 -18.64 43.12 3.30
C PHE A 345 -18.50 44.51 2.69
N LEU A 346 -17.38 44.83 2.06
CA LEU A 346 -17.15 46.18 1.56
C LEU A 346 -18.06 46.58 0.39
N PRO A 347 -18.34 45.73 -0.63
CA PRO A 347 -19.29 46.11 -1.68
C PRO A 347 -20.70 46.46 -1.15
N PRO A 348 -21.31 45.68 -0.22
CA PRO A 348 -22.55 46.08 0.44
C PRO A 348 -22.46 47.42 1.21
N PHE A 349 -21.34 47.72 1.87
CA PHE A 349 -21.15 49.01 2.54
C PHE A 349 -21.14 50.19 1.54
N TYR A 350 -20.64 49.97 0.32
CA TYR A 350 -20.62 50.99 -0.75
C TYR A 350 -21.94 51.12 -1.53
N ALA A 351 -23.01 50.45 -1.08
CA ALA A 351 -24.33 50.53 -1.70
C ALA A 351 -24.85 51.97 -1.87
N THR A 352 -24.57 52.86 -0.92
CA THR A 352 -24.97 54.28 -1.02
C THR A 352 -24.30 54.98 -2.20
N SER A 353 -23.03 54.71 -2.48
CA SER A 353 -22.34 55.28 -3.64
C SER A 353 -22.92 54.75 -4.96
N TYR A 354 -23.34 53.48 -5.01
CA TYR A 354 -23.98 52.91 -6.20
C TYR A 354 -25.38 53.49 -6.44
N VAL A 355 -26.12 53.78 -5.36
CA VAL A 355 -27.41 54.46 -5.43
C VAL A 355 -27.24 55.92 -5.87
N GLN A 356 -26.20 56.62 -5.43
CA GLN A 356 -25.87 57.97 -5.93
C GLN A 356 -25.70 57.97 -7.45
N VAL A 357 -24.92 57.04 -7.99
CA VAL A 357 -24.75 56.89 -9.45
C VAL A 357 -26.09 56.59 -10.14
N ALA A 358 -26.96 55.77 -9.53
CA ALA A 358 -28.27 55.47 -10.08
C ALA A 358 -29.19 56.71 -10.15
N ILE A 359 -29.11 57.61 -9.17
CA ILE A 359 -29.87 58.87 -9.15
C ILE A 359 -29.30 59.85 -10.19
N ASP A 360 -27.99 60.06 -10.18
CA ASP A 360 -27.31 61.03 -11.05
C ASP A 360 -27.49 60.68 -12.54
N THR A 361 -27.58 59.38 -12.85
CA THR A 361 -27.78 58.88 -14.23
C THR A 361 -29.22 58.54 -14.56
N GLY A 362 -30.13 58.55 -13.58
CA GLY A 362 -31.53 58.15 -13.74
C GLY A 362 -31.74 56.66 -14.07
N SER A 363 -30.75 55.80 -13.83
CA SER A 363 -30.81 54.37 -14.16
C SER A 363 -30.44 53.48 -12.96
N LEU A 364 -31.45 52.86 -12.35
CA LEU A 364 -31.26 51.87 -11.29
C LEU A 364 -30.42 50.66 -11.76
N SER A 365 -30.61 50.25 -13.02
CA SER A 365 -29.88 49.13 -13.61
C SER A 365 -28.37 49.36 -13.63
N LEU A 366 -27.92 50.60 -13.85
CA LEU A 366 -26.51 50.96 -13.89
C LEU A 366 -25.87 50.88 -12.48
N GLY A 367 -26.57 51.36 -11.45
CA GLY A 367 -26.11 51.26 -10.06
C GLY A 367 -25.98 49.80 -9.59
N ILE A 368 -26.97 48.96 -9.91
CA ILE A 368 -26.93 47.52 -9.62
C ILE A 368 -25.78 46.84 -10.39
N ALA A 369 -25.60 47.14 -11.68
CA ALA A 369 -24.52 46.57 -12.48
C ALA A 369 -23.14 46.93 -11.91
N LEU A 370 -22.93 48.17 -11.46
CA LEU A 370 -21.68 48.61 -10.84
C LEU A 370 -21.41 47.88 -9.51
N GLY A 371 -22.45 47.69 -8.69
CA GLY A 371 -22.35 46.90 -7.44
C GLY A 371 -22.01 45.43 -7.69
N VAL A 372 -22.65 44.81 -8.69
CA VAL A 372 -22.38 43.43 -9.13
C VAL A 372 -20.94 43.30 -9.61
N MET A 373 -20.47 44.20 -10.49
CA MET A 373 -19.09 44.19 -10.99
C MET A 373 -18.08 44.35 -9.85
N THR A 374 -18.33 45.27 -8.90
CA THR A 374 -17.42 45.49 -7.76
C THR A 374 -17.35 44.27 -6.84
N SER A 375 -18.49 43.63 -6.58
CA SER A 375 -18.57 42.42 -5.74
C SER A 375 -17.85 41.23 -6.37
N ILE A 376 -18.05 41.01 -7.67
CA ILE A 376 -17.37 39.97 -8.44
C ILE A 376 -15.86 40.24 -8.50
N ALA A 377 -15.46 41.48 -8.78
CA ALA A 377 -14.04 41.86 -8.86
C ALA A 377 -13.30 41.63 -7.53
N LEU A 378 -13.87 42.05 -6.39
CA LEU A 378 -13.22 41.90 -5.09
C LEU A 378 -13.19 40.46 -4.59
N THR A 379 -14.29 39.72 -4.75
CA THR A 379 -14.33 38.30 -4.34
C THR A 379 -13.46 37.42 -5.25
N GLY A 380 -13.44 37.69 -6.56
CA GLY A 380 -12.52 37.03 -7.49
C GLY A 380 -11.05 37.32 -7.18
N LEU A 381 -10.70 38.57 -6.83
CA LEU A 381 -9.34 38.93 -6.44
C LEU A 381 -8.90 38.20 -5.15
N PHE A 382 -9.80 38.08 -4.17
CA PHE A 382 -9.52 37.30 -2.96
C PHE A 382 -9.34 35.81 -3.27
N GLU A 383 -10.14 35.26 -4.16
CA GLU A 383 -10.03 33.87 -4.58
C GLU A 383 -8.69 33.57 -5.30
N CYS A 384 -8.18 34.51 -6.12
CA CYS A 384 -6.83 34.42 -6.66
C CYS A 384 -5.76 34.29 -5.56
N VAL A 385 -5.86 35.12 -4.51
CA VAL A 385 -4.93 35.04 -3.35
C VAL A 385 -5.04 33.67 -2.68
N ARG A 386 -6.26 33.14 -2.54
CA ARG A 386 -6.50 31.82 -1.95
C ARG A 386 -5.86 30.69 -2.78
N GLN A 387 -5.92 30.78 -4.11
CA GLN A 387 -5.30 29.79 -4.99
C GLN A 387 -3.76 29.86 -4.94
N LEU A 388 -3.17 31.05 -4.80
CA LEU A 388 -1.73 31.23 -4.63
C LEU A 388 -1.21 30.90 -3.21
N GLU A 389 -2.09 30.47 -2.30
CA GLU A 389 -1.71 30.19 -0.92
C GLU A 389 -0.93 28.88 -0.76
N ASP A 390 -1.31 27.86 -1.53
CA ASP A 390 -0.65 26.56 -1.59
C ASP A 390 -0.11 26.31 -3.01
N PRO A 391 1.19 26.44 -3.24
CA PRO A 391 1.75 26.27 -4.58
C PRO A 391 1.81 24.80 -5.01
N PHE A 392 1.54 23.82 -4.14
CA PHE A 392 1.80 22.40 -4.41
C PHE A 392 0.57 21.59 -4.87
N VAL A 393 -0.60 22.22 -5.02
CA VAL A 393 -1.87 21.52 -5.29
C VAL A 393 -2.41 21.91 -6.68
N SER A 394 -1.76 21.42 -7.74
CA SER A 394 -2.06 21.77 -9.15
C SER A 394 -3.44 21.36 -9.65
N HIS A 395 -4.07 20.33 -9.07
CA HIS A 395 -5.40 19.86 -9.49
C HIS A 395 -6.54 20.75 -9.00
N VAL A 396 -6.28 21.67 -8.06
CA VAL A 396 -7.27 22.60 -7.49
C VAL A 396 -6.96 24.05 -7.84
N THR A 397 -5.69 24.39 -8.10
CA THR A 397 -5.24 25.76 -8.36
C THR A 397 -4.74 25.92 -9.79
N LEU A 398 -5.15 26.99 -10.48
CA LEU A 398 -4.78 27.22 -11.88
C LEU A 398 -3.27 27.35 -12.09
N ASP A 399 -2.60 28.04 -11.16
CA ASP A 399 -1.16 28.34 -11.21
C ASP A 399 -0.32 27.47 -10.24
N GLY A 400 -0.90 26.37 -9.76
CA GLY A 400 -0.19 25.40 -8.93
C GLY A 400 0.99 24.78 -9.66
N ILE A 401 2.04 24.45 -8.91
CA ILE A 401 3.16 23.66 -9.40
C ILE A 401 2.68 22.21 -9.52
N ASP A 402 2.88 21.60 -10.68
CA ASP A 402 2.66 20.16 -10.85
C ASP A 402 3.80 19.37 -10.22
N VAL A 403 3.68 19.16 -8.91
CA VAL A 403 4.68 18.44 -8.11
C VAL A 403 4.86 17.00 -8.60
N ARG A 404 3.80 16.39 -9.14
CA ARG A 404 3.88 15.01 -9.65
C ARG A 404 4.68 14.95 -10.94
N GLU A 405 4.44 15.88 -11.87
CA GLU A 405 5.26 15.96 -13.08
C GLU A 405 6.74 16.21 -12.72
N GLU A 406 7.03 17.11 -11.77
CA GLU A 406 8.39 17.43 -11.35
C GLU A 406 9.11 16.27 -10.63
N LEU A 407 8.50 15.70 -9.58
CA LEU A 407 9.14 14.75 -8.67
C LEU A 407 8.95 13.28 -9.07
N VAL A 408 7.89 12.93 -9.79
CA VAL A 408 7.64 11.53 -10.18
C VAL A 408 8.01 11.33 -11.64
N VAL A 409 7.50 12.16 -12.55
CA VAL A 409 7.66 11.92 -13.99
C VAL A 409 9.02 12.37 -14.50
N LEU A 410 9.38 13.64 -14.26
CA LEU A 410 10.62 14.23 -14.75
C LEU A 410 11.84 13.67 -14.02
N ALA A 411 11.81 13.61 -12.68
CA ALA A 411 12.88 13.00 -11.90
C ALA A 411 13.15 11.55 -12.33
N TYR A 412 12.11 10.73 -12.53
CA TYR A 412 12.27 9.36 -13.02
C TYR A 412 12.92 9.34 -14.41
N LYS A 413 12.41 10.12 -15.36
CA LYS A 413 12.97 10.20 -16.73
C LYS A 413 14.45 10.61 -16.71
N GLU A 414 14.81 11.61 -15.91
CA GLU A 414 16.19 12.09 -15.77
C GLU A 414 17.11 11.03 -15.18
N LEU A 415 16.66 10.34 -14.13
CA LEU A 415 17.41 9.26 -13.50
C LEU A 415 17.57 8.04 -14.43
N MET A 416 16.54 7.69 -15.21
CA MET A 416 16.64 6.63 -16.23
C MET A 416 17.63 6.99 -17.33
N VAL A 417 17.63 8.25 -17.79
CA VAL A 417 18.63 8.74 -18.75
C VAL A 417 20.02 8.65 -18.15
N ALA A 418 20.20 9.07 -16.89
CA ALA A 418 21.47 8.98 -16.20
C ALA A 418 21.96 7.53 -16.09
N ARG A 419 21.09 6.58 -15.74
CA ARG A 419 21.40 5.14 -15.71
C ARG A 419 21.85 4.62 -17.07
N ALA A 420 21.07 4.87 -18.12
CA ALA A 420 21.39 4.43 -19.47
C ALA A 420 22.72 5.03 -19.98
N MET A 421 23.08 6.24 -19.55
CA MET A 421 24.35 6.87 -19.91
C MET A 421 25.53 6.27 -19.13
N VAL A 422 25.36 5.97 -17.84
CA VAL A 422 26.42 5.34 -17.03
C VAL A 422 26.62 3.88 -17.45
N PHE A 423 25.53 3.12 -17.63
CA PHE A 423 25.51 1.70 -17.98
C PHE A 423 24.77 1.44 -19.30
N PRO A 424 25.38 1.71 -20.47
CA PRO A 424 24.73 1.59 -21.77
C PRO A 424 24.42 0.15 -22.21
N THR A 425 24.98 -0.85 -21.53
CA THR A 425 24.80 -2.28 -21.82
C THR A 425 23.88 -2.97 -20.80
N ALA A 426 23.37 -2.25 -19.80
CA ALA A 426 22.44 -2.82 -18.82
C ALA A 426 21.04 -3.01 -19.45
N GLY A 427 20.33 -4.05 -19.03
CA GLY A 427 18.92 -4.25 -19.37
C GLY A 427 18.01 -3.17 -18.76
N ASP A 428 16.72 -3.22 -19.08
CA ASP A 428 15.75 -2.27 -18.55
C ASP A 428 15.71 -2.31 -17.02
N PHE A 429 15.48 -1.14 -16.41
CA PHE A 429 15.38 -1.03 -14.96
C PHE A 429 13.97 -1.43 -14.51
N GLU A 430 13.87 -2.49 -13.72
CA GLU A 430 12.63 -2.91 -13.09
C GLU A 430 12.55 -2.37 -11.66
N LEU A 431 11.51 -1.59 -11.38
CA LEU A 431 11.19 -1.15 -10.02
C LEU A 431 10.48 -2.31 -9.31
N THR A 432 11.24 -3.20 -8.67
CA THR A 432 10.68 -4.26 -7.84
C THR A 432 10.04 -3.66 -6.59
N LEU A 433 8.74 -3.90 -6.40
CA LEU A 433 7.98 -3.46 -5.21
C LEU A 433 8.45 -4.15 -3.90
N ASP A 434 9.26 -5.20 -3.99
CA ASP A 434 9.68 -6.06 -2.88
C ASP A 434 11.21 -6.19 -2.72
N ASP A 435 11.97 -5.09 -2.57
CA ASP A 435 13.42 -5.18 -2.22
C ASP A 435 13.61 -5.22 -0.68
N PRO A 436 14.13 -6.31 -0.09
CA PRO A 436 14.35 -6.44 1.36
C PRO A 436 15.39 -5.47 1.94
N ARG A 437 16.12 -4.73 1.11
CA ARG A 437 17.06 -3.66 1.55
C ARG A 437 16.40 -2.29 1.64
N THR A 438 15.18 -2.15 1.16
CA THR A 438 14.36 -0.98 1.50
C THR A 438 13.93 -1.11 2.95
N VAL A 439 14.17 -0.06 3.75
CA VAL A 439 13.58 0.02 5.09
C VAL A 439 12.07 0.07 4.88
N ASN A 440 11.43 -1.10 4.95
CA ASN A 440 9.99 -1.25 5.01
C ASN A 440 9.55 -0.70 6.36
N VAL A 441 9.28 0.60 6.42
CA VAL A 441 8.33 1.09 7.42
C VAL A 441 6.98 0.57 6.97
N LYS A 442 6.51 -0.46 7.65
CA LYS A 442 5.10 -0.85 7.66
C LYS A 442 4.27 0.40 7.93
N GLU A 443 3.69 0.99 6.90
CA GLU A 443 2.62 1.96 7.03
C GLU A 443 1.46 1.57 6.12
N THR A 444 0.43 1.14 6.83
CA THR A 444 -0.94 0.91 6.43
C THR A 444 -1.52 2.20 5.85
N ILE A 445 -1.28 2.44 4.56
CA ILE A 445 -2.25 3.11 3.71
C ILE A 445 -2.53 2.10 2.60
N ILE A 446 -3.68 1.45 2.68
CA ILE A 446 -4.21 0.64 1.59
C ILE A 446 -4.34 1.60 0.41
N ASP A 447 -3.36 1.53 -0.49
CA ASP A 447 -3.45 2.05 -1.85
C ASP A 447 -4.63 1.29 -2.49
N LEU A 448 -5.82 1.88 -2.44
CA LEU A 448 -7.07 1.27 -2.97
C LEU A 448 -7.01 0.97 -4.49
N ASN A 449 -5.89 1.27 -5.16
CA ASN A 449 -5.66 1.06 -6.58
C ASN A 449 -4.42 0.20 -6.92
N SER A 450 -3.68 -0.36 -5.95
CA SER A 450 -2.58 -1.29 -6.23
C SER A 450 -3.00 -2.72 -5.83
N TYR A 451 -3.49 -3.50 -6.79
CA TYR A 451 -3.82 -4.90 -6.59
C TYR A 451 -2.55 -5.72 -6.37
N VAL A 452 -2.40 -6.29 -5.17
CA VAL A 452 -1.35 -7.27 -4.86
C VAL A 452 -1.97 -8.67 -4.87
N PRO A 453 -1.57 -9.56 -5.80
CA PRO A 453 -2.12 -10.91 -5.85
C PRO A 453 -1.74 -11.70 -4.60
N ILE A 454 -2.69 -12.48 -4.07
CA ILE A 454 -2.44 -13.36 -2.93
C ILE A 454 -1.48 -14.46 -3.38
N LYS A 455 -0.35 -14.60 -2.68
CA LYS A 455 0.65 -15.65 -2.92
C LYS A 455 0.73 -16.59 -1.74
N VAL A 456 0.64 -17.90 -1.98
CA VAL A 456 0.84 -18.94 -0.95
C VAL A 456 1.99 -19.83 -1.38
N CYS A 457 3.01 -19.97 -0.53
CA CYS A 457 4.28 -20.67 -0.84
C CYS A 457 4.85 -20.26 -2.21
N ASN A 458 4.99 -18.95 -2.42
CA ASN A 458 5.48 -18.32 -3.65
C ASN A 458 4.61 -18.50 -4.91
N ARG A 459 3.37 -18.98 -4.78
CA ARG A 459 2.47 -19.23 -5.92
C ARG A 459 1.29 -18.30 -5.88
N VAL A 460 1.02 -17.65 -7.01
CA VAL A 460 -0.15 -16.78 -7.17
C VAL A 460 -1.42 -17.63 -7.12
N ALA A 461 -2.32 -17.28 -6.20
CA ALA A 461 -3.64 -17.88 -6.13
C ALA A 461 -4.41 -17.62 -7.44
N PRO A 462 -5.14 -18.61 -8.00
CA PRO A 462 -5.92 -18.48 -9.22
C PRO A 462 -7.23 -17.69 -8.98
N LEU A 463 -7.14 -16.55 -8.29
CA LEU A 463 -8.24 -15.68 -7.95
C LEU A 463 -8.31 -14.50 -8.94
N PRO A 464 -9.48 -14.22 -9.56
CA PRO A 464 -9.65 -13.02 -10.38
C PRO A 464 -9.37 -11.75 -9.57
N PRO A 465 -8.60 -10.78 -10.11
CA PRO A 465 -8.27 -9.55 -9.40
C PRO A 465 -9.50 -8.76 -8.91
N ASP A 466 -10.54 -8.70 -9.74
CA ASP A 466 -11.75 -7.93 -9.46
C ASP A 466 -12.53 -8.50 -8.25
N ASP A 467 -12.58 -9.83 -8.11
CA ASP A 467 -13.30 -10.52 -7.01
C ASP A 467 -12.68 -10.21 -5.64
N ASP A 468 -11.37 -10.00 -5.61
CA ASP A 468 -10.63 -9.68 -4.39
C ASP A 468 -10.73 -8.20 -4.01
N VAL A 469 -10.62 -7.32 -5.01
CA VAL A 469 -10.82 -5.88 -4.84
C VAL A 469 -12.25 -5.58 -4.40
N GLN A 470 -13.25 -6.18 -5.04
CA GLN A 470 -14.66 -5.99 -4.69
C GLN A 470 -14.97 -6.46 -3.27
N ALA A 471 -14.50 -7.65 -2.89
CA ALA A 471 -14.67 -8.16 -1.53
C ALA A 471 -13.99 -7.25 -0.50
N THR A 472 -12.78 -6.75 -0.80
CA THR A 472 -12.06 -5.84 0.10
C THR A 472 -12.77 -4.51 0.24
N GLN A 473 -13.26 -3.91 -0.84
CA GLN A 473 -14.04 -2.68 -0.80
C GLN A 473 -15.35 -2.83 0.01
N GLN A 474 -15.99 -4.00 -0.08
CA GLN A 474 -17.25 -4.26 0.61
C GLN A 474 -17.07 -4.59 2.10
N TYR A 475 -16.02 -5.31 2.46
CA TYR A 475 -15.90 -5.92 3.79
C TYR A 475 -14.77 -5.37 4.67
N ALA A 476 -13.80 -4.61 4.13
CA ALA A 476 -12.65 -4.13 4.92
C ALA A 476 -12.97 -2.95 5.87
N THR A 477 -14.05 -2.21 5.64
CA THR A 477 -14.37 -1.05 6.48
C THR A 477 -15.01 -1.47 7.80
N CYS A 478 -14.46 -0.96 8.91
CA CYS A 478 -14.85 -1.33 10.28
C CYS A 478 -15.47 -0.15 11.05
N PRO A 479 -16.67 0.34 10.71
CA PRO A 479 -17.25 1.53 11.35
C PRO A 479 -17.53 1.32 12.85
N LEU A 480 -17.79 0.08 13.28
CA LEU A 480 -18.13 -0.25 14.67
C LEU A 480 -16.99 0.03 15.65
N LEU A 481 -15.73 -0.08 15.22
CA LEU A 481 -14.55 0.21 16.07
C LEU A 481 -14.34 1.71 16.34
N SER A 482 -15.01 2.59 15.58
CA SER A 482 -14.93 4.04 15.77
C SER A 482 -15.90 4.58 16.84
N ASN A 483 -16.83 3.75 17.30
CA ASN A 483 -17.80 4.14 18.32
C ASN A 483 -17.14 4.25 19.70
N PRO A 484 -17.59 5.18 20.55
CA PRO A 484 -17.09 5.27 21.92
C PRO A 484 -17.43 3.98 22.71
N PRO A 485 -16.59 3.58 23.69
CA PRO A 485 -16.81 2.35 24.48
C PRO A 485 -18.19 2.29 25.14
N GLU A 486 -18.66 3.42 25.68
CA GLU A 486 -19.96 3.57 26.36
C GLU A 486 -21.18 3.25 25.48
N GLN A 487 -21.01 3.24 24.15
CA GLN A 487 -22.07 2.94 23.18
C GLN A 487 -21.86 1.61 22.46
N THR A 488 -20.77 0.91 22.76
CA THR A 488 -20.35 -0.29 22.04
C THR A 488 -20.64 -1.52 22.88
N THR A 489 -21.35 -2.49 22.29
CA THR A 489 -21.54 -3.82 22.88
C THR A 489 -20.42 -4.75 22.38
N ILE A 490 -19.85 -5.54 23.28
CA ILE A 490 -18.78 -6.50 22.97
C ILE A 490 -19.33 -7.93 23.05
N LEU A 491 -19.11 -8.74 22.00
CA LEU A 491 -19.23 -10.20 22.07
C LEU A 491 -17.86 -10.75 22.46
N MET A 492 -17.70 -11.21 23.71
CA MET A 492 -16.42 -11.75 24.18
C MET A 492 -16.26 -13.23 23.82
N LEU A 493 -15.15 -13.54 23.14
CA LEU A 493 -14.67 -14.90 22.93
C LEU A 493 -13.92 -15.38 24.17
N ASP A 494 -14.69 -15.78 25.18
CA ASP A 494 -14.14 -16.24 26.45
C ASP A 494 -13.97 -17.77 26.52
N ASN A 495 -13.00 -18.20 27.33
CA ASN A 495 -12.54 -19.57 27.52
C ASN A 495 -13.53 -20.52 28.25
N THR A 496 -14.84 -20.35 28.07
CA THR A 496 -15.87 -21.02 28.88
C THR A 496 -16.03 -22.52 28.60
N ARG A 497 -15.46 -23.03 27.49
CA ARG A 497 -15.06 -24.43 27.15
C ARG A 497 -14.77 -24.49 25.65
N LEU A 498 -13.56 -24.88 25.24
CA LEU A 498 -13.24 -25.12 23.82
C LEU A 498 -14.10 -26.26 23.27
N PHE A 499 -14.83 -26.02 22.16
CA PHE A 499 -15.67 -27.04 21.55
C PHE A 499 -14.90 -27.80 20.47
N GLY A 500 -14.10 -28.77 20.90
CA GLY A 500 -13.38 -29.69 20.01
C GLY A 500 -11.93 -29.29 19.74
N ARG A 501 -11.45 -29.55 18.52
CA ARG A 501 -10.04 -29.30 18.10
C ARG A 501 -9.94 -28.02 17.26
N THR A 502 -8.73 -27.65 16.84
CA THR A 502 -8.40 -26.44 16.06
C THR A 502 -9.37 -26.10 14.93
N GLY A 503 -9.82 -27.09 14.14
CA GLY A 503 -10.78 -26.85 13.05
C GLY A 503 -12.14 -26.33 13.52
N ASN A 504 -12.59 -26.73 14.71
CA ASN A 504 -13.85 -26.24 15.28
C ASN A 504 -13.71 -24.82 15.81
N ASN A 505 -12.61 -24.57 16.52
CA ASN A 505 -12.28 -23.25 17.06
C ASN A 505 -12.16 -22.18 15.95
N LEU A 506 -11.68 -22.55 14.76
CA LEU A 506 -11.67 -21.67 13.59
C LEU A 506 -13.07 -21.33 13.10
N ILE A 507 -13.97 -22.32 13.06
CA ILE A 507 -15.38 -22.09 12.68
C ILE A 507 -16.07 -21.20 13.72
N GLU A 508 -15.82 -21.43 15.01
CA GLU A 508 -16.33 -20.56 16.09
C GLU A 508 -15.86 -19.12 15.93
N PHE A 509 -14.59 -18.92 15.61
CA PHE A 509 -14.04 -17.60 15.32
C PHE A 509 -14.73 -16.96 14.12
N PHE A 510 -14.83 -17.66 12.99
CA PHE A 510 -15.50 -17.17 11.77
C PHE A 510 -16.98 -16.83 11.95
N HIS A 511 -17.69 -17.67 12.68
CA HIS A 511 -19.10 -17.45 13.02
C HIS A 511 -19.28 -16.31 14.02
N SER A 512 -18.33 -16.10 14.95
CA SER A 512 -18.37 -14.92 15.82
C SER A 512 -18.24 -13.62 15.03
N LEU A 513 -17.37 -13.58 14.00
CA LEU A 513 -17.22 -12.43 13.12
C LEU A 513 -18.51 -12.17 12.32
N GLN A 514 -19.14 -13.25 11.81
CA GLN A 514 -20.44 -13.14 11.14
C GLN A 514 -21.53 -12.65 12.09
N TYR A 515 -21.62 -13.21 13.29
CA TYR A 515 -22.59 -12.80 14.31
C TYR A 515 -22.42 -11.32 14.67
N GLY A 516 -21.18 -10.88 14.88
CA GLY A 516 -20.85 -9.49 15.15
C GLY A 516 -21.32 -8.56 14.03
N ARG A 517 -21.12 -8.96 12.78
CA ARG A 517 -21.61 -8.23 11.60
C ARG A 517 -23.14 -8.18 11.56
N ASP A 518 -23.82 -9.33 11.68
CA ASP A 518 -25.28 -9.45 11.55
C ASP A 518 -26.02 -8.68 12.66
N LYS A 519 -25.45 -8.63 13.87
CA LYS A 519 -26.04 -7.95 15.03
C LYS A 519 -25.50 -6.55 15.29
N GLY A 520 -24.49 -6.08 14.54
CA GLY A 520 -23.84 -4.79 14.76
C GLY A 520 -23.07 -4.71 16.08
N ILE A 521 -22.46 -5.81 16.52
CA ILE A 521 -21.73 -5.97 17.77
C ILE A 521 -20.23 -6.17 17.46
N VAL A 522 -19.34 -5.58 18.25
CA VAL A 522 -17.90 -5.77 18.07
C VAL A 522 -17.47 -7.07 18.73
N VAL A 523 -16.72 -7.91 18.02
CA VAL A 523 -16.15 -9.14 18.61
C VAL A 523 -14.91 -8.76 19.42
N GLY A 524 -14.85 -9.22 20.66
CA GLY A 524 -13.75 -9.00 21.58
C GLY A 524 -13.00 -10.28 21.88
N MET A 525 -11.68 -10.20 21.97
CA MET A 525 -10.83 -11.29 22.43
C MET A 525 -9.74 -10.80 23.37
N MET A 526 -9.30 -11.64 24.29
CA MET A 526 -8.15 -11.36 25.14
C MET A 526 -6.85 -11.69 24.41
N GLN A 527 -5.82 -10.87 24.61
CA GLN A 527 -4.53 -11.04 23.96
C GLN A 527 -3.94 -12.42 24.25
N GLU A 528 -4.01 -12.92 25.50
CA GLU A 528 -3.40 -14.20 25.89
C GLU A 528 -4.34 -15.43 25.77
N ASP A 529 -5.50 -15.29 25.13
CA ASP A 529 -6.50 -16.36 25.08
C ASP A 529 -6.43 -17.20 23.79
N TRP A 530 -7.27 -18.22 23.71
CA TRP A 530 -7.26 -19.24 22.66
C TRP A 530 -7.36 -18.68 21.22
N PRO A 531 -8.13 -17.61 20.89
CA PRO A 531 -8.22 -17.14 19.51
C PRO A 531 -6.89 -16.59 19.04
N THR A 532 -6.24 -15.77 19.88
CA THR A 532 -4.93 -15.18 19.59
C THR A 532 -3.86 -16.26 19.43
N ARG A 533 -3.84 -17.25 20.32
CA ARG A 533 -2.92 -18.39 20.21
C ARG A 533 -3.14 -19.18 18.92
N MET A 534 -4.38 -19.51 18.61
CA MET A 534 -4.74 -20.28 17.41
C MET A 534 -4.38 -19.54 16.13
N ILE A 535 -4.64 -18.24 16.07
CA ILE A 535 -4.27 -17.42 14.92
C ILE A 535 -2.75 -17.39 14.80
N THR A 536 -2.04 -16.92 15.82
CA THR A 536 -0.56 -16.74 15.77
C THR A 536 0.22 -18.02 15.49
N GLU A 537 -0.32 -19.21 15.82
CA GLU A 537 0.29 -20.51 15.50
C GLU A 537 0.43 -20.76 13.99
N MET A 538 -0.54 -20.31 13.19
CA MET A 538 -0.59 -20.58 11.73
C MET A 538 -0.54 -19.29 10.89
N TRP A 539 -1.17 -18.21 11.33
CA TRP A 539 -1.26 -16.95 10.60
C TRP A 539 -0.87 -15.77 11.48
N MET A 540 -0.42 -14.69 10.85
CA MET A 540 -0.15 -13.41 11.51
C MET A 540 0.82 -13.57 12.68
N ALA A 541 1.96 -14.24 12.51
CA ALA A 541 2.99 -14.30 13.56
C ALA A 541 3.39 -12.89 14.05
N VAL A 542 3.68 -12.77 15.35
CA VAL A 542 4.21 -11.53 15.94
C VAL A 542 5.63 -11.34 15.43
N ARG A 543 5.90 -10.18 14.81
CA ARG A 543 7.23 -9.82 14.30
C ARG A 543 7.83 -8.72 15.16
N ASP A 544 9.15 -8.80 15.34
CA ASP A 544 9.96 -7.79 16.05
C ASP A 544 9.49 -7.53 17.50
N ASP A 545 8.88 -8.52 18.16
CA ASP A 545 8.24 -8.40 19.49
C ASP A 545 7.23 -7.24 19.61
N ASN A 546 6.71 -6.75 18.48
CA ASN A 546 5.82 -5.61 18.47
C ASN A 546 4.35 -6.04 18.57
N MET A 547 3.94 -6.41 19.78
CA MET A 547 2.56 -6.81 20.09
C MET A 547 1.54 -5.68 19.84
N VAL A 548 1.94 -4.42 19.99
CA VAL A 548 1.05 -3.27 19.73
C VAL A 548 0.68 -3.20 18.25
N ALA A 549 1.67 -3.33 17.36
CA ALA A 549 1.43 -3.38 15.92
C ALA A 549 0.62 -4.62 15.52
N TRP A 550 0.85 -5.75 16.18
CA TRP A 550 0.06 -6.97 15.95
C TRP A 550 -1.41 -6.78 16.35
N ASN A 551 -1.68 -6.21 17.52
CA ASN A 551 -3.03 -5.89 17.97
C ASN A 551 -3.73 -4.97 16.97
N GLN A 552 -3.08 -3.89 16.54
CA GLN A 552 -3.65 -2.97 15.53
C GLN A 552 -3.97 -3.67 14.21
N LEU A 553 -3.07 -4.53 13.74
CA LEU A 553 -3.30 -5.32 12.52
C LEU A 553 -4.51 -6.24 12.67
N MET A 554 -4.63 -6.96 13.79
CA MET A 554 -5.76 -7.84 14.07
C MET A 554 -7.09 -7.10 14.17
N GLU A 555 -7.12 -5.99 14.93
CA GLU A 555 -8.33 -5.19 15.11
C GLU A 555 -8.85 -4.65 13.77
N GLN A 556 -7.96 -4.13 12.93
CA GLN A 556 -8.31 -3.59 11.62
C GLN A 556 -8.70 -4.67 10.61
N THR A 557 -8.02 -5.82 10.62
CA THR A 557 -8.23 -6.89 9.62
C THR A 557 -9.57 -7.60 9.82
N PHE A 558 -9.96 -7.85 11.07
CA PHE A 558 -11.16 -8.65 11.39
C PHE A 558 -12.29 -7.86 12.04
N CYS A 559 -12.18 -6.53 12.16
CA CYS A 559 -13.15 -5.70 12.88
C CYS A 559 -13.37 -6.15 14.34
N ILE A 560 -12.28 -6.53 15.02
CA ILE A 560 -12.32 -7.02 16.41
C ILE A 560 -11.65 -6.03 17.37
N ARG A 561 -11.84 -6.24 18.67
CA ARG A 561 -11.11 -5.54 19.73
C ARG A 561 -10.25 -6.53 20.51
N VAL A 562 -8.97 -6.22 20.69
CA VAL A 562 -8.04 -7.05 21.47
C VAL A 562 -7.79 -6.40 22.82
N PHE A 563 -8.14 -7.11 23.90
CA PHE A 563 -8.02 -6.63 25.27
C PHE A 563 -6.78 -7.19 25.95
N GLN A 564 -6.07 -6.36 26.71
CA GLN A 564 -4.92 -6.81 27.51
C GLN A 564 -5.35 -7.20 28.92
N LYS A 565 -6.25 -6.43 29.52
CA LYS A 565 -6.74 -6.64 30.88
C LYS A 565 -8.25 -6.80 30.93
N PRO A 566 -8.77 -7.74 31.75
CA PRO A 566 -10.21 -7.89 31.96
C PRO A 566 -10.92 -6.61 32.41
N ASP A 567 -10.25 -5.74 33.15
CA ASP A 567 -10.83 -4.49 33.67
C ASP A 567 -11.24 -3.50 32.58
N GLU A 568 -10.66 -3.61 31.38
CA GLU A 568 -11.01 -2.77 30.22
C GLU A 568 -12.46 -2.99 29.76
N LEU A 569 -13.00 -4.19 29.99
CA LEU A 569 -14.37 -4.55 29.63
C LEU A 569 -15.42 -3.73 30.38
N ASN A 570 -15.09 -3.20 31.56
CA ASN A 570 -16.00 -2.41 32.38
C ASN A 570 -16.37 -1.06 31.76
N GLN A 571 -15.63 -0.62 30.73
CA GLN A 571 -15.85 0.63 30.02
C GLN A 571 -16.92 0.53 28.92
N PHE A 572 -17.34 -0.69 28.58
CA PHE A 572 -18.24 -0.95 27.47
C PHE A 572 -19.70 -1.03 27.93
N LYS A 573 -20.63 -0.69 27.03
CA LYS A 573 -22.07 -0.68 27.31
C LYS A 573 -22.56 -2.01 27.88
N GLU A 574 -22.17 -3.10 27.23
CA GLU A 574 -22.59 -4.46 27.57
C GLU A 574 -21.56 -5.47 27.02
N VAL A 575 -21.36 -6.56 27.77
CA VAL A 575 -20.49 -7.68 27.35
C VAL A 575 -21.33 -8.95 27.24
N VAL A 576 -21.59 -9.37 26.01
CA VAL A 576 -22.34 -10.57 25.67
C VAL A 576 -21.39 -11.77 25.59
N ARG A 577 -21.84 -12.92 26.08
CA ARG A 577 -21.12 -14.19 26.03
C ARG A 577 -22.05 -15.27 25.51
N LEU A 578 -21.65 -15.93 24.44
CA LEU A 578 -22.38 -17.07 23.86
C LEU A 578 -21.63 -18.36 24.17
N LYS A 579 -22.35 -19.49 24.16
CA LYS A 579 -21.68 -20.79 24.27
C LYS A 579 -20.93 -21.10 22.99
N THR A 580 -19.79 -21.78 23.10
CA THR A 580 -18.99 -22.20 21.94
C THR A 580 -19.78 -23.04 20.94
N SER A 581 -20.69 -23.89 21.42
CA SER A 581 -21.61 -24.64 20.54
C SER A 581 -22.61 -23.76 19.80
N GLU A 582 -23.08 -22.66 20.40
CA GLU A 582 -24.03 -21.74 19.76
C GLU A 582 -23.33 -20.97 18.63
N LEU A 583 -22.07 -20.57 18.84
CA LEU A 583 -21.24 -19.96 17.80
C LEU A 583 -20.88 -20.96 16.70
N PHE A 584 -20.46 -22.18 17.04
CA PHE A 584 -20.09 -23.20 16.06
C PHE A 584 -21.22 -23.52 15.07
N TYR A 585 -22.47 -23.54 15.55
CA TYR A 585 -23.66 -23.83 14.72
C TYR A 585 -24.46 -22.60 14.32
N TYR A 586 -23.89 -21.40 14.47
CA TYR A 586 -24.57 -20.15 14.16
C TYR A 586 -25.14 -20.16 12.73
N GLU A 587 -26.36 -19.66 12.59
CA GLU A 587 -27.03 -19.49 11.30
C GLU A 587 -27.13 -17.99 10.99
N PRO A 588 -26.56 -17.53 9.86
CA PRO A 588 -26.52 -16.12 9.51
C PRO A 588 -27.91 -15.59 9.12
N ASP A 589 -28.17 -14.32 9.41
CA ASP A 589 -29.43 -13.64 9.04
C ASP A 589 -29.41 -13.06 7.61
N VAL A 590 -28.34 -13.34 6.85
CA VAL A 590 -28.07 -12.79 5.52
C VAL A 590 -28.21 -13.84 4.42
N SER A 591 -28.20 -13.38 3.16
CA SER A 591 -28.20 -14.30 2.02
C SER A 591 -26.95 -15.20 2.01
N ARG A 592 -27.08 -16.41 1.45
CA ARG A 592 -25.96 -17.36 1.34
C ARG A 592 -24.76 -16.77 0.59
N ASP A 593 -25.00 -15.98 -0.46
CA ASP A 593 -23.92 -15.36 -1.25
C ASP A 593 -23.20 -14.26 -0.45
N GLU A 594 -23.91 -13.48 0.37
CA GLU A 594 -23.30 -12.50 1.27
C GLU A 594 -22.46 -13.18 2.35
N TYR A 595 -22.97 -14.24 2.97
CA TYR A 595 -22.21 -15.05 3.93
C TYR A 595 -20.92 -15.59 3.30
N ILE A 596 -21.01 -16.23 2.13
CA ILE A 596 -19.83 -16.77 1.43
C ILE A 596 -18.85 -15.65 1.07
N GLY A 597 -19.34 -14.50 0.62
CA GLY A 597 -18.51 -13.34 0.29
C GLY A 597 -17.70 -12.85 1.50
N PHE A 598 -18.35 -12.69 2.65
CA PHE A 598 -17.69 -12.25 3.88
C PHE A 598 -16.70 -13.30 4.43
N GLN A 599 -17.09 -14.57 4.46
CA GLN A 599 -16.21 -15.66 4.89
C GLN A 599 -14.99 -15.82 3.97
N SER A 600 -15.17 -15.65 2.66
CA SER A 600 -14.07 -15.65 1.70
C SER A 600 -13.10 -14.49 1.95
N HIS A 601 -13.61 -13.31 2.30
CA HIS A 601 -12.76 -12.17 2.66
C HIS A 601 -11.89 -12.46 3.90
N ILE A 602 -12.46 -13.07 4.95
CA ILE A 602 -11.73 -13.47 6.16
C ILE A 602 -10.62 -14.49 5.82
N LEU A 603 -10.95 -15.51 5.02
CA LEU A 603 -9.98 -16.52 4.60
C LEU A 603 -8.84 -15.92 3.78
N ARG A 604 -9.15 -15.02 2.84
CA ARG A 604 -8.14 -14.29 2.05
C ARG A 604 -7.23 -13.45 2.95
N ALA A 605 -7.77 -12.82 4.00
CA ALA A 605 -6.97 -12.05 4.96
C ALA A 605 -5.99 -12.94 5.73
N LEU A 606 -6.43 -14.12 6.19
CA LEU A 606 -5.55 -15.11 6.81
C LEU A 606 -4.44 -15.56 5.85
N TRP A 607 -4.79 -15.95 4.63
CA TRP A 607 -3.83 -16.44 3.64
C TRP A 607 -2.87 -15.37 3.10
N ARG A 608 -3.16 -14.07 3.26
CA ARG A 608 -2.17 -13.00 3.03
C ARG A 608 -1.07 -12.96 4.10
N SER A 609 -1.34 -13.51 5.27
CA SER A 609 -0.48 -13.40 6.45
C SER A 609 -0.09 -14.77 7.01
N TYR A 610 -0.08 -15.83 6.21
CA TYR A 610 0.34 -17.16 6.68
C TYR A 610 1.80 -17.16 7.18
N ASN A 611 2.10 -18.04 8.14
CA ASN A 611 3.42 -18.12 8.75
C ASN A 611 4.43 -18.81 7.82
N ASN A 612 5.54 -18.13 7.56
CA ASN A 612 6.66 -18.63 6.75
C ASN A 612 7.86 -19.07 7.63
N GLY A 613 7.62 -19.41 8.90
CA GLY A 613 8.66 -19.77 9.87
C GLY A 613 9.40 -18.58 10.51
N SER A 614 8.98 -17.34 10.23
CA SER A 614 9.52 -16.14 10.87
C SER A 614 8.54 -15.52 11.88
N GLY A 615 9.06 -15.13 13.04
CA GLY A 615 8.30 -14.52 14.13
C GLY A 615 7.96 -15.50 15.26
N PHE A 616 7.12 -15.04 16.18
CA PHE A 616 6.73 -15.76 17.38
C PHE A 616 5.21 -15.81 17.54
N ASP A 617 4.73 -16.83 18.23
CA ASP A 617 3.35 -16.87 18.71
C ASP A 617 3.18 -15.96 19.94
N VAL A 618 1.94 -15.84 20.43
CA VAL A 618 1.67 -15.02 21.64
C VAL A 618 2.39 -15.53 22.90
N GLN A 619 2.84 -16.79 22.92
CA GLN A 619 3.58 -17.41 24.01
C GLN A 619 5.10 -17.25 23.85
N HIS A 620 5.55 -16.46 22.86
CA HIS A 620 6.94 -16.25 22.49
C HIS A 620 7.65 -17.54 22.01
N ALA A 621 6.89 -18.52 21.52
CA ALA A 621 7.45 -19.70 20.85
C ALA A 621 7.65 -19.40 19.35
N PRO A 622 8.73 -19.89 18.72
CA PRO A 622 8.95 -19.68 17.29
C PRO A 622 7.85 -20.38 16.49
N VAL A 623 7.26 -19.65 15.53
CA VAL A 623 6.22 -20.21 14.65
C VAL A 623 6.83 -21.16 13.62
N ARG A 624 6.04 -22.14 13.17
CA ARG A 624 6.44 -23.07 12.11
C ARG A 624 6.13 -22.50 10.73
N ASP A 625 6.89 -22.92 9.73
CA ASP A 625 6.65 -22.60 8.33
C ASP A 625 5.51 -23.45 7.76
N MET A 626 4.42 -22.83 7.31
CA MET A 626 3.29 -23.53 6.69
C MET A 626 3.63 -24.11 5.32
N CYS A 627 4.72 -23.69 4.69
CA CYS A 627 5.23 -24.30 3.47
C CYS A 627 6.09 -25.55 3.73
N SER A 628 6.38 -25.88 5.00
CA SER A 628 7.31 -26.98 5.35
C SER A 628 6.91 -28.34 4.79
N ALA A 629 5.61 -28.67 4.78
CA ALA A 629 5.12 -29.96 4.27
C ALA A 629 5.24 -30.05 2.74
N VAL A 630 5.00 -28.92 2.07
CA VAL A 630 5.19 -28.78 0.62
C VAL A 630 6.66 -28.96 0.26
N ASP A 631 7.54 -28.30 1.01
CA ASP A 631 8.99 -28.35 0.80
C ASP A 631 9.58 -29.72 1.13
N ALA A 632 9.05 -30.42 2.15
CA ALA A 632 9.49 -31.76 2.50
C ALA A 632 9.17 -32.79 1.40
N ILE A 633 8.03 -32.66 0.72
CA ILE A 633 7.61 -33.59 -0.34
C ILE A 633 8.28 -33.26 -1.67
N PHE A 634 8.42 -31.98 -2.00
CA PHE A 634 8.80 -31.52 -3.33
C PHE A 634 10.12 -30.73 -3.39
N GLY A 635 10.82 -30.55 -2.28
CA GLY A 635 12.18 -29.99 -2.23
C GLY A 635 12.29 -28.50 -2.55
N GLY A 636 11.26 -27.69 -2.21
CA GLY A 636 11.29 -26.24 -2.41
C GLY A 636 11.31 -25.79 -3.88
N MET A 637 10.82 -26.63 -4.81
CA MET A 637 10.71 -26.28 -6.23
C MET A 637 9.78 -25.07 -6.42
N SER A 638 10.20 -24.13 -7.28
CA SER A 638 9.42 -22.93 -7.61
C SER A 638 8.09 -23.28 -8.30
N ASP A 639 8.08 -24.32 -9.14
CA ASP A 639 6.88 -24.93 -9.72
C ASP A 639 6.66 -26.31 -9.09
N LEU A 640 5.55 -26.47 -8.36
CA LEU A 640 5.21 -27.78 -7.77
C LEU A 640 4.63 -28.64 -8.89
N PRO A 641 4.95 -29.95 -8.89
CA PRO A 641 4.34 -30.86 -9.84
C PRO A 641 2.82 -30.90 -9.65
N ILE A 642 2.11 -31.40 -10.65
CA ILE A 642 0.69 -31.73 -10.54
C ILE A 642 0.54 -32.88 -9.55
N TYR A 643 -0.34 -32.76 -8.56
CA TYR A 643 -0.62 -33.80 -7.56
C TYR A 643 -2.04 -33.69 -7.03
N SER A 644 -2.54 -34.80 -6.47
CA SER A 644 -3.83 -34.85 -5.78
C SER A 644 -3.63 -35.11 -4.30
N VAL A 645 -4.59 -34.70 -3.48
CA VAL A 645 -4.58 -34.95 -2.04
C VAL A 645 -5.84 -35.72 -1.65
N ILE A 646 -5.65 -36.78 -0.88
CA ILE A 646 -6.71 -37.56 -0.25
C ILE A 646 -6.61 -37.35 1.26
N HIS A 647 -7.65 -36.76 1.86
CA HIS A 647 -7.73 -36.55 3.29
C HIS A 647 -8.65 -37.58 3.95
N SER A 648 -8.03 -38.63 4.51
CA SER A 648 -8.69 -39.73 5.19
C SER A 648 -8.52 -39.60 6.71
N ARG A 649 -9.57 -39.12 7.37
CA ARG A 649 -9.60 -38.98 8.83
C ARG A 649 -10.54 -40.01 9.45
N SER A 650 -10.07 -40.69 10.48
CA SER A 650 -10.92 -41.52 11.34
C SER A 650 -11.94 -40.62 12.04
N LEU A 651 -13.21 -40.95 11.86
CA LEU A 651 -14.30 -40.25 12.51
C LEU A 651 -14.89 -41.17 13.58
N GLU A 652 -14.91 -40.67 14.83
CA GLU A 652 -15.60 -41.33 15.94
C GLU A 652 -17.09 -41.58 15.61
N LYS A 653 -17.80 -42.35 16.44
CA LYS A 653 -19.24 -42.66 16.24
C LYS A 653 -20.12 -41.44 15.92
N LEU A 654 -19.75 -40.26 16.44
CA LEU A 654 -20.44 -39.00 16.18
C LEU A 654 -20.24 -38.49 14.73
N GLY A 655 -19.07 -38.70 14.12
CA GLY A 655 -18.78 -38.25 12.76
C GLY A 655 -19.49 -39.09 11.68
N ILE A 656 -19.76 -40.37 11.94
CA ILE A 656 -20.67 -41.17 11.08
C ILE A 656 -22.10 -40.64 11.16
N LYS A 657 -22.57 -40.27 12.37
CA LYS A 657 -23.88 -39.64 12.55
C LYS A 657 -23.95 -38.29 11.82
N LEU A 658 -22.89 -37.49 11.91
CA LEU A 658 -22.78 -36.22 11.20
C LEU A 658 -22.77 -36.41 9.68
N SER A 659 -22.03 -37.41 9.17
CA SER A 659 -22.03 -37.75 7.73
C SER A 659 -23.45 -38.05 7.22
N ARG A 660 -24.28 -38.73 8.02
CA ARG A 660 -25.69 -38.95 7.68
C ARG A 660 -26.51 -37.67 7.68
N VAL A 661 -26.35 -36.79 8.68
CA VAL A 661 -27.04 -35.49 8.70
C VAL A 661 -26.67 -34.65 7.47
N ILE A 662 -25.41 -34.68 7.05
CA ILE A 662 -24.93 -33.97 5.87
C ILE A 662 -25.46 -34.62 4.59
N SER A 663 -25.51 -35.95 4.54
CA SER A 663 -26.15 -36.72 3.47
C SER A 663 -27.63 -36.37 3.33
N ASP A 664 -28.37 -36.26 4.43
CA ASP A 664 -29.78 -35.85 4.41
C ASP A 664 -29.95 -34.39 3.93
N LYS A 665 -29.03 -33.49 4.31
CA LYS A 665 -29.07 -32.07 3.94
C LYS A 665 -28.69 -31.82 2.47
N TYR A 666 -27.69 -32.50 1.94
CA TYR A 666 -27.10 -32.23 0.62
C TYR A 666 -27.30 -33.34 -0.41
N GLY A 667 -27.78 -34.52 0.00
CA GLY A 667 -28.01 -35.67 -0.87
C GLY A 667 -26.74 -36.44 -1.28
N CYS A 668 -25.60 -36.21 -0.62
CA CYS A 668 -24.36 -36.96 -0.88
C CYS A 668 -24.40 -38.37 -0.29
N ASP A 669 -23.54 -39.26 -0.77
CA ASP A 669 -23.41 -40.61 -0.23
C ASP A 669 -22.85 -40.55 1.21
N PRO A 670 -23.49 -41.20 2.20
CA PRO A 670 -23.09 -41.09 3.60
C PRO A 670 -21.82 -41.88 3.96
N ILE A 671 -21.33 -42.78 3.09
CA ILE A 671 -20.25 -43.75 3.37
C ILE A 671 -19.07 -43.60 2.41
N ALA A 672 -19.28 -43.25 1.14
CA ALA A 672 -18.26 -43.27 0.10
C ALA A 672 -16.98 -42.48 0.46
N ALA A 673 -17.16 -41.26 0.98
CA ALA A 673 -16.05 -40.40 1.40
C ALA A 673 -15.43 -40.78 2.76
N LEU A 674 -16.08 -41.65 3.54
CA LEU A 674 -15.52 -42.25 4.76
C LEU A 674 -14.62 -43.44 4.41
N GLU A 675 -15.05 -44.31 3.51
CA GLU A 675 -14.31 -45.52 3.17
C GLU A 675 -13.27 -45.30 2.07
N MET A 676 -13.48 -44.30 1.20
CA MET A 676 -12.59 -43.98 0.08
C MET A 676 -12.19 -45.21 -0.75
N GLN A 677 -13.20 -46.01 -1.13
CA GLN A 677 -12.98 -47.20 -1.94
C GLN A 677 -12.22 -46.86 -3.24
N PRO A 678 -11.37 -47.76 -3.78
CA PRO A 678 -10.61 -47.50 -5.00
C PRO A 678 -11.49 -47.01 -6.17
N GLU A 679 -12.69 -47.57 -6.32
CA GLU A 679 -13.63 -47.17 -7.36
C GLU A 679 -14.11 -45.73 -7.20
N TYR A 680 -14.27 -45.24 -5.97
CA TYR A 680 -14.64 -43.85 -5.67
C TYR A 680 -13.50 -42.90 -6.02
N VAL A 681 -12.27 -43.24 -5.63
CA VAL A 681 -11.08 -42.43 -5.91
C VAL A 681 -10.78 -42.38 -7.42
N LYS A 682 -10.86 -43.52 -8.13
CA LYS A 682 -10.67 -43.57 -9.58
C LYS A 682 -11.70 -42.75 -10.33
N ALA A 683 -12.97 -42.83 -9.93
CA ALA A 683 -14.04 -42.04 -10.54
C ALA A 683 -13.83 -40.52 -10.44
N ILE A 684 -12.98 -40.06 -9.51
CA ILE A 684 -12.59 -38.66 -9.36
C ILE A 684 -11.32 -38.34 -10.17
N LEU A 685 -10.28 -39.16 -10.02
CA LEU A 685 -8.95 -38.83 -10.56
C LEU A 685 -8.75 -39.24 -12.02
N GLU A 686 -9.45 -40.27 -12.50
CA GLU A 686 -9.32 -40.77 -13.88
C GLU A 686 -9.80 -39.75 -14.92
N PRO A 687 -10.98 -39.10 -14.77
CA PRO A 687 -11.44 -38.09 -15.74
C PRO A 687 -10.54 -36.85 -15.80
N LEU A 688 -9.78 -36.58 -14.74
CA LEU A 688 -8.83 -35.48 -14.64
C LEU A 688 -7.41 -35.85 -15.12
N ASP A 689 -7.20 -37.11 -15.54
CA ASP A 689 -5.88 -37.62 -15.92
C ASP A 689 -4.85 -37.51 -14.78
N LEU A 690 -5.31 -37.62 -13.52
CA LEU A 690 -4.52 -37.45 -12.30
C LEU A 690 -4.01 -38.76 -11.68
N LEU A 691 -4.50 -39.92 -12.14
CA LEU A 691 -4.04 -41.23 -11.64
C LEU A 691 -2.55 -41.50 -11.90
N LYS A 692 -1.95 -40.87 -12.91
CA LYS A 692 -0.52 -40.97 -13.25
C LYS A 692 0.39 -40.03 -12.44
N HIS A 693 -0.21 -39.13 -11.65
CA HIS A 693 0.49 -38.13 -10.85
C HIS A 693 0.56 -38.54 -9.38
N PRO A 694 1.46 -37.96 -8.57
CA PRO A 694 1.52 -38.25 -7.13
C PRO A 694 0.18 -38.01 -6.43
N ILE A 695 -0.23 -38.98 -5.60
CA ILE A 695 -1.43 -38.92 -4.77
C ILE A 695 -0.97 -38.86 -3.32
N LEU A 696 -1.10 -37.71 -2.68
CA LEU A 696 -0.69 -37.53 -1.30
C LEU A 696 -1.82 -37.99 -0.38
N PHE A 697 -1.52 -38.95 0.49
CA PHE A 697 -2.49 -39.49 1.43
C PHE A 697 -2.26 -38.90 2.83
N MET A 698 -3.20 -38.07 3.26
CA MET A 698 -3.22 -37.43 4.56
C MET A 698 -4.10 -38.22 5.51
N THR A 699 -3.55 -38.64 6.64
CA THR A 699 -4.28 -39.46 7.61
C THR A 699 -3.86 -39.21 9.04
N ASP A 700 -4.76 -39.47 9.99
CA ASP A 700 -4.49 -39.52 11.42
C ASP A 700 -3.97 -40.90 11.88
N HIS A 701 -3.74 -41.83 10.95
CA HIS A 701 -3.26 -43.20 11.19
C HIS A 701 -4.19 -44.10 12.01
N GLU A 702 -5.41 -43.66 12.31
CA GLU A 702 -6.37 -44.43 13.11
C GLU A 702 -7.15 -45.46 12.26
N SER A 703 -7.19 -45.29 10.94
CA SER A 703 -7.86 -46.21 9.99
C SER A 703 -6.88 -46.73 8.92
N PRO A 704 -5.92 -47.59 9.28
CA PRO A 704 -4.87 -48.06 8.36
C PRO A 704 -5.44 -48.87 7.19
N GLU A 705 -6.60 -49.52 7.38
CA GLU A 705 -7.28 -50.34 6.37
C GLU A 705 -7.58 -49.58 5.06
N ILE A 706 -7.84 -48.27 5.15
CA ILE A 706 -8.10 -47.43 3.97
C ILE A 706 -6.82 -47.28 3.14
N LEU A 707 -5.71 -46.97 3.80
CA LEU A 707 -4.41 -46.83 3.14
C LEU A 707 -3.93 -48.16 2.55
N GLU A 708 -4.04 -49.26 3.31
CA GLU A 708 -3.68 -50.60 2.84
C GLU A 708 -4.46 -51.00 1.59
N ARG A 709 -5.76 -50.71 1.57
CA ARG A 709 -6.63 -50.97 0.41
C ARG A 709 -6.23 -50.13 -0.81
N LEU A 710 -5.93 -48.84 -0.63
CA LEU A 710 -5.52 -47.97 -1.73
C LEU A 710 -4.12 -48.32 -2.25
N LEU A 711 -3.21 -48.78 -1.38
CA LEU A 711 -1.89 -49.28 -1.76
C LEU A 711 -1.95 -50.61 -2.52
N ALA A 712 -2.94 -51.46 -2.22
CA ALA A 712 -3.15 -52.74 -2.91
C ALA A 712 -3.75 -52.58 -4.32
N ASP A 713 -4.34 -51.42 -4.64
CA ASP A 713 -4.91 -51.15 -5.95
C ASP A 713 -3.80 -50.87 -6.99
N PRO A 714 -3.83 -51.52 -8.17
CA PRO A 714 -2.76 -51.43 -9.16
C PRO A 714 -2.62 -50.06 -9.82
N ASP A 715 -3.67 -49.24 -9.86
CA ASP A 715 -3.67 -47.95 -10.54
C ASP A 715 -3.38 -46.80 -9.56
N ILE A 716 -3.86 -46.90 -8.31
CA ILE A 716 -3.68 -45.87 -7.29
C ILE A 716 -2.38 -46.09 -6.50
N GLY A 717 -2.13 -47.32 -6.03
CA GLY A 717 -1.06 -47.66 -5.10
C GLY A 717 0.34 -47.19 -5.52
N PRO A 718 0.78 -47.38 -6.78
CA PRO A 718 2.11 -46.95 -7.22
C PRO A 718 2.39 -45.46 -7.07
N ASN A 719 1.35 -44.62 -7.03
CA ASN A 719 1.47 -43.17 -6.98
C ASN A 719 1.16 -42.57 -5.60
N ILE A 720 0.74 -43.38 -4.62
CA ILE A 720 0.52 -42.91 -3.25
C ILE A 720 1.85 -42.47 -2.63
N ARG A 721 1.85 -41.30 -1.99
CA ARG A 721 2.94 -40.84 -1.12
C ARG A 721 2.39 -40.39 0.23
N LEU A 722 3.11 -40.72 1.29
CA LEU A 722 2.80 -40.29 2.65
C LEU A 722 3.62 -39.05 3.01
N ILE A 723 3.04 -38.21 3.87
CA ILE A 723 3.75 -37.07 4.43
C ILE A 723 4.71 -37.57 5.51
N PRO A 724 6.00 -37.18 5.49
CA PRO A 724 6.93 -37.54 6.55
C PRO A 724 6.42 -37.05 7.91
N PRO A 725 6.44 -37.88 8.97
CA PRO A 725 5.93 -37.51 10.30
C PRO A 725 6.56 -36.24 10.87
N GLU A 726 7.84 -35.99 10.56
CA GLU A 726 8.57 -34.78 10.95
C GLU A 726 8.05 -33.50 10.26
N ALA A 727 7.47 -33.64 9.07
CA ALA A 727 6.94 -32.54 8.27
C ALA A 727 5.43 -32.35 8.42
N SER A 728 4.70 -33.38 8.88
CA SER A 728 3.25 -33.33 9.10
C SER A 728 2.91 -32.50 10.33
N TRP A 729 2.10 -31.47 10.12
CA TRP A 729 1.48 -30.66 11.16
C TRP A 729 0.35 -29.85 10.54
N SER A 730 -0.63 -29.42 11.35
CA SER A 730 -1.87 -28.80 10.88
C SER A 730 -1.66 -27.72 9.80
N GLY A 731 -0.77 -26.75 10.01
CA GLY A 731 -0.55 -25.67 9.05
C GLY A 731 0.12 -26.12 7.74
N GLY A 732 1.10 -27.04 7.82
CA GLY A 732 1.75 -27.63 6.65
C GLY A 732 0.77 -28.47 5.83
N ASP A 733 0.00 -29.30 6.51
CA ASP A 733 -0.98 -30.21 5.95
C ASP A 733 -2.12 -29.46 5.23
N ILE A 734 -2.64 -28.37 5.84
CA ILE A 734 -3.65 -27.51 5.21
C ILE A 734 -3.08 -26.88 3.93
N THR A 735 -1.84 -26.40 3.97
CA THR A 735 -1.20 -25.72 2.82
C THR A 735 -0.94 -26.67 1.66
N LEU A 736 -0.51 -27.90 1.97
CA LEU A 736 -0.35 -28.97 0.99
C LEU A 736 -1.70 -29.34 0.34
N ALA A 737 -2.76 -29.46 1.13
CA ALA A 737 -4.10 -29.71 0.60
C ALA A 737 -4.63 -28.53 -0.23
N LEU A 738 -4.40 -27.30 0.22
CA LEU A 738 -4.78 -26.07 -0.45
C LEU A 738 -4.18 -25.98 -1.86
N LEU A 739 -2.89 -26.30 -2.02
CA LEU A 739 -2.15 -26.13 -3.27
C LEU A 739 -2.30 -27.30 -4.26
N SER A 740 -3.03 -28.36 -3.89
CA SER A 740 -3.24 -29.55 -4.73
C SER A 740 -4.05 -29.26 -5.99
N THR A 741 -3.87 -30.06 -7.04
CA THR A 741 -4.68 -29.94 -8.27
C THR A 741 -6.11 -30.42 -8.06
N ALA A 742 -6.28 -31.52 -7.32
CA ALA A 742 -7.57 -32.04 -6.88
C ALA A 742 -7.50 -32.43 -5.40
N PHE A 743 -8.55 -32.05 -4.66
CA PHE A 743 -8.67 -32.37 -3.24
C PHE A 743 -9.88 -33.28 -3.01
N ILE A 744 -9.64 -34.44 -2.40
CA ILE A 744 -10.67 -35.42 -2.02
C ILE A 744 -10.71 -35.46 -0.51
N GLY A 745 -11.87 -35.18 0.08
CA GLY A 745 -11.99 -35.12 1.53
C GLY A 745 -13.35 -35.56 2.06
N ASN A 746 -13.37 -35.87 3.35
CA ASN A 746 -14.57 -36.30 4.05
C ASN A 746 -15.47 -35.10 4.43
N PRO A 747 -16.74 -35.09 4.01
CA PRO A 747 -17.67 -33.99 4.29
C PRO A 747 -18.10 -33.88 5.76
N ALA A 748 -17.72 -34.78 6.66
CA ALA A 748 -17.97 -34.62 8.09
C ALA A 748 -16.78 -34.01 8.86
N SER A 749 -15.64 -33.79 8.20
CA SER A 749 -14.45 -33.21 8.83
C SER A 749 -14.41 -31.69 8.71
N THR A 750 -14.19 -31.00 9.83
CA THR A 750 -13.97 -29.54 9.85
C THR A 750 -12.69 -29.14 9.12
N PHE A 751 -11.69 -30.03 9.10
CA PHE A 751 -10.46 -29.83 8.34
C PHE A 751 -10.73 -29.84 6.83
N THR A 752 -11.51 -30.81 6.33
CA THR A 752 -11.94 -30.85 4.92
C THR A 752 -12.72 -29.58 4.56
N GLY A 753 -13.66 -29.16 5.41
CA GLY A 753 -14.44 -27.93 5.20
C GLY A 753 -13.54 -26.69 5.09
N LEU A 754 -12.56 -26.56 5.98
CA LEU A 754 -11.60 -25.44 5.97
C LEU A 754 -10.75 -25.42 4.69
N VAL A 755 -10.24 -26.58 4.26
CA VAL A 755 -9.46 -26.69 3.02
C VAL A 755 -10.33 -26.33 1.81
N ALA A 756 -11.54 -26.90 1.70
CA ALA A 756 -12.46 -26.62 0.60
C ALA A 756 -12.86 -25.14 0.54
N ASN A 757 -13.22 -24.54 1.68
CA ASN A 757 -13.53 -23.11 1.79
C ASN A 757 -12.33 -22.23 1.39
N SER A 758 -11.12 -22.59 1.84
CA SER A 758 -9.90 -21.85 1.51
C SER A 758 -9.54 -21.96 0.03
N ARG A 759 -9.68 -23.15 -0.56
CA ARG A 759 -9.49 -23.40 -1.99
C ARG A 759 -10.44 -22.54 -2.80
N PHE A 760 -11.73 -22.57 -2.48
CA PHE A 760 -12.74 -21.73 -3.13
C PHE A 760 -12.42 -20.23 -2.98
N ALA A 761 -12.10 -19.77 -1.76
CA ALA A 761 -11.82 -18.36 -1.48
C ALA A 761 -10.60 -17.83 -2.26
N LEU A 762 -9.65 -18.70 -2.62
CA LEU A 762 -8.46 -18.40 -3.41
C LEU A 762 -8.59 -18.77 -4.90
N GLY A 763 -9.78 -19.17 -5.36
CA GLY A 763 -10.08 -19.47 -6.77
C GLY A 763 -9.63 -20.86 -7.24
N TYR A 764 -9.19 -21.74 -6.34
CA TYR A 764 -8.90 -23.14 -6.68
C TYR A 764 -10.20 -23.94 -6.86
N ASN A 765 -10.23 -24.79 -7.88
CA ASN A 765 -11.34 -25.64 -8.26
C ASN A 765 -11.09 -27.12 -7.88
N HIS A 766 -11.97 -28.03 -8.31
CA HIS A 766 -11.87 -29.48 -8.12
C HIS A 766 -11.83 -29.90 -6.63
N ASN A 767 -12.83 -29.44 -5.86
CA ASN A 767 -13.04 -29.83 -4.48
C ASN A 767 -14.06 -30.96 -4.38
N TYR A 768 -13.59 -32.21 -4.28
CA TYR A 768 -14.43 -33.40 -4.27
C TYR A 768 -14.77 -33.83 -2.85
N VAL A 769 -15.78 -33.15 -2.28
CA VAL A 769 -16.23 -33.36 -0.90
C VAL A 769 -17.64 -33.94 -0.84
N TYR A 770 -18.54 -33.49 -1.73
CA TYR A 770 -19.95 -33.86 -1.71
C TYR A 770 -20.33 -34.61 -3.00
N ARG A 771 -20.28 -35.94 -2.96
CA ARG A 771 -20.59 -36.79 -4.13
C ARG A 771 -21.62 -37.86 -3.80
N LYS A 772 -22.40 -38.26 -4.81
CA LYS A 772 -23.30 -39.41 -4.74
C LYS A 772 -23.09 -40.35 -5.92
N LYS A 773 -23.50 -41.60 -5.75
CA LYS A 773 -23.57 -42.57 -6.84
C LYS A 773 -24.98 -42.58 -7.42
N GLU A 774 -25.10 -42.32 -8.72
CA GLU A 774 -26.37 -42.41 -9.43
C GLU A 774 -26.75 -43.87 -9.74
N ALA A 775 -28.01 -44.09 -10.12
CA ALA A 775 -28.53 -45.42 -10.44
C ALA A 775 -27.81 -46.10 -11.62
N ASN A 776 -27.18 -45.31 -12.51
CA ASN A 776 -26.34 -45.79 -13.62
C ASN A 776 -24.92 -46.21 -13.16
N GLY A 777 -24.60 -46.05 -11.88
CA GLY A 777 -23.30 -46.37 -11.29
C GLY A 777 -22.26 -45.24 -11.33
N ALA A 778 -22.56 -44.11 -11.98
CA ALA A 778 -21.65 -42.96 -12.09
C ALA A 778 -21.62 -42.13 -10.79
N TRP A 779 -20.45 -41.61 -10.45
CA TRP A 779 -20.27 -40.68 -9.34
C TRP A 779 -20.41 -39.25 -9.82
N VAL A 780 -21.30 -38.48 -9.20
CA VAL A 780 -21.53 -37.06 -9.53
C VAL A 780 -21.43 -36.18 -8.30
N ASP A 781 -20.99 -34.94 -8.47
CA ASP A 781 -21.02 -33.93 -7.41
C ASP A 781 -22.48 -33.53 -7.16
N VAL A 782 -22.89 -33.48 -5.89
CA VAL A 782 -24.28 -33.12 -5.53
C VAL A 782 -24.50 -31.62 -5.45
N CYS A 783 -23.41 -30.87 -5.29
CA CYS A 783 -23.41 -29.43 -5.32
C CYS A 783 -22.02 -28.87 -5.64
N ASP A 784 -21.97 -27.56 -5.84
CA ASP A 784 -20.75 -26.83 -6.13
C ASP A 784 -19.86 -26.64 -4.88
N ASP A 785 -18.67 -26.10 -5.12
CA ASP A 785 -17.67 -25.85 -4.07
C ASP A 785 -18.19 -24.95 -2.94
N ARG A 786 -19.24 -24.15 -3.20
CA ARG A 786 -19.92 -23.27 -2.22
C ARG A 786 -20.69 -24.03 -1.13
N CYS A 787 -20.89 -25.34 -1.26
CA CYS A 787 -21.54 -26.17 -0.23
C CYS A 787 -20.76 -26.24 1.08
N SER A 788 -19.43 -26.23 1.00
CA SER A 788 -18.56 -26.36 2.17
C SER A 788 -18.78 -25.23 3.21
N PHE A 789 -19.16 -24.04 2.77
CA PHE A 789 -19.51 -22.92 3.65
C PHE A 789 -20.79 -23.17 4.48
N GLY A 790 -21.76 -23.94 3.97
CA GLY A 790 -23.03 -24.21 4.65
C GLY A 790 -23.01 -25.43 5.58
N GLN A 791 -21.88 -26.14 5.66
CA GLN A 791 -21.77 -27.45 6.29
C GLN A 791 -22.18 -27.45 7.77
N TYR A 792 -21.86 -26.37 8.49
CA TYR A 792 -22.07 -26.26 9.94
C TYR A 792 -23.17 -25.26 10.35
N LEU A 793 -23.89 -24.67 9.38
CA LEU A 793 -24.98 -23.73 9.67
C LEU A 793 -26.23 -24.48 10.18
N GLY A 794 -26.72 -24.08 11.36
CA GLY A 794 -27.99 -24.56 11.94
C GLY A 794 -28.01 -26.04 12.35
N THR A 795 -26.89 -26.76 12.31
CA THR A 795 -26.86 -28.22 12.54
C THR A 795 -26.95 -28.63 14.03
N TYR A 796 -27.16 -27.69 14.95
CA TYR A 796 -27.20 -27.94 16.40
C TYR A 796 -28.30 -28.94 16.81
N GLU A 797 -29.54 -28.74 16.35
CA GLU A 797 -30.69 -29.55 16.76
C GLU A 797 -30.60 -31.01 16.27
N ALA A 798 -30.09 -31.21 15.05
CA ALA A 798 -29.90 -32.54 14.45
C ALA A 798 -28.80 -33.36 15.16
N VAL A 799 -27.74 -32.70 15.63
CA VAL A 799 -26.61 -33.38 16.28
C VAL A 799 -26.94 -33.76 17.74
N PHE A 800 -27.58 -32.86 18.50
CA PHE A 800 -27.81 -33.04 19.95
C PHE A 800 -29.19 -33.55 20.36
N GLY A 801 -30.16 -33.65 19.43
CA GLY A 801 -31.39 -34.42 19.65
C GLY A 801 -32.21 -34.00 20.87
N THR A 802 -32.82 -32.81 20.83
CA THR A 802 -33.85 -32.40 21.79
C THR A 802 -35.18 -32.03 21.12
N GLY A 803 -35.70 -32.92 20.25
CA GLY A 803 -37.11 -33.14 19.82
C GLY A 803 -38.01 -31.98 19.32
N PRO A 804 -39.25 -32.24 18.83
CA PRO A 804 -39.78 -33.42 18.13
C PRO A 804 -39.80 -33.22 16.61
N CYS A 805 -39.77 -34.33 15.88
CA CYS A 805 -39.96 -34.42 14.43
C CYS A 805 -41.23 -33.64 13.99
N ARG A 806 -41.05 -32.52 13.29
CA ARG A 806 -42.09 -31.90 12.47
C ARG A 806 -41.68 -32.11 11.02
N ASP A 807 -42.61 -32.66 10.27
CA ASP A 807 -42.59 -32.88 8.82
C ASP A 807 -41.90 -34.18 8.35
N CYS A 808 -42.54 -35.30 8.70
CA CYS A 808 -42.58 -36.48 7.83
C CYS A 808 -43.99 -36.57 7.21
N VAL A 809 -44.06 -36.40 5.88
CA VAL A 809 -44.97 -37.16 5.00
C VAL A 809 -44.12 -38.18 4.28
#